data_AF-A0A517NQS3-F1
#
_entry.id   AF-A0A517NQS3-F1
#
_cell.length_a   1.000
_cell.length_b   1.000
_cell.length_c   1.000
_cell.angle_alpha   90.00
_cell.angle_beta   90.00
_cell.angle_gamma   90.00
#
_symmetry.space_group_name_H-M   'P 1'
#
loop_
_entity.id
_entity.type
_entity.pdbx_description
1 polymer ?
#
loop_
_entity_poly.entity_id
_entity_poly.type
_entity_poly.pdbx_seq_one_letter_code
_entity_poly.pdbx_strand_id
1 'polypeptide(L)'
;MMHLHNQKKSTAFTLVEMLVAMAITMLMMAALARAFGFVGEAVKDSRADVEMSGRLVDINARLADELKRCTVSLQPAVETDDPLGYFLYSEGPVTDVTSSVFRATPDADGNLIDARYGDFDDYLAFTAVAKGNSWFTGKVPRFLLDMKKVDLLPVNQDASTTNDVAYDPTQFPGLPLDPIVIESKYAELVYFASPEYVVSSLSTAPVFVDDDNNLLPDRLNLHRRVLLIRPDLVLTSPTDAVGTEGALAVYPVVTGATALRWMRADDWPIGNTTVHTTNLAPATDPAAWQYGMAGVHQQCDLSLRRRFDATGQHLPTVAANSLSDLSKPHNRFGHIRVPSAAIGGSGSAITSMPILALGGPPAVLGAATTGSDQVPPPLGPVIPTGESSVLTPYQFSGFIRPEFVLGTNVAHREVAGDAWGSERLGEDLLTNNALAFDVQIYDPQVTQFSTSNGLVVGPNDSGYRQAVLEKIAAVTSGSTPVRETSQGGFVDLAYPILAGGSLRGWRPRLADSQATATTLAVGTTNNYLNTPFSGVSQSSTSAYILSDALQRSGRLISDASGNIRLFQPAFDTYTTAYEVDGMLQGAVPSANGSQWRDVTDISLVDLGADGIDGDVNAGADDVDERETLPPFIDRPEAIRVTIRIENPSTRLIRQASVVHRD
;
A
#
# COMPACT_ATOMS: atom_id res chain seq x y z
N MET A 1 1.96 -95.81 -51.02
CA MET A 1 1.42 -94.64 -51.73
C MET A 1 0.34 -94.04 -50.84
N MET A 2 0.41 -92.72 -50.60
CA MET A 2 -0.64 -91.83 -50.09
C MET A 2 -0.93 -91.71 -48.57
N HIS A 3 -0.81 -90.44 -48.13
CA HIS A 3 -1.38 -89.72 -46.99
C HIS A 3 -0.77 -89.86 -45.58
N LEU A 4 0.32 -89.11 -45.36
CA LEU A 4 0.66 -88.55 -44.04
C LEU A 4 -0.25 -87.34 -43.75
N HIS A 5 -1.18 -87.54 -42.81
CA HIS A 5 -1.95 -86.48 -42.16
C HIS A 5 -1.04 -85.69 -41.22
N ASN A 6 -0.80 -84.42 -41.52
CA ASN A 6 -0.10 -83.50 -40.64
C ASN A 6 -1.09 -82.99 -39.57
N GLN A 7 -1.26 -83.75 -38.48
CA GLN A 7 -2.00 -83.25 -37.31
C GLN A 7 -1.15 -82.19 -36.59
N LYS A 8 -1.57 -80.92 -36.68
CA LYS A 8 -1.09 -79.86 -35.79
C LYS A 8 -1.38 -80.27 -34.35
N LYS A 9 -0.33 -80.58 -33.57
CA LYS A 9 -0.41 -80.64 -32.11
C LYS A 9 -0.73 -79.24 -31.58
N SER A 10 -1.92 -79.03 -31.04
CA SER A 10 -2.20 -77.88 -30.19
C SER A 10 -1.57 -78.12 -28.82
N THR A 11 -0.48 -77.42 -28.52
CA THR A 11 0.11 -77.39 -27.18
C THR A 11 -0.81 -76.58 -26.25
N ALA A 12 -1.37 -77.24 -25.24
CA ALA A 12 -2.14 -76.57 -24.19
C ALA A 12 -1.18 -75.91 -23.19
N PHE A 13 -1.41 -74.64 -22.86
CA PHE A 13 -0.61 -73.87 -21.90
C PHE A 13 -0.75 -74.41 -20.48
N THR A 14 0.36 -74.41 -19.74
CA THR A 14 0.37 -74.79 -18.32
C THR A 14 -0.20 -73.68 -17.43
N LEU A 15 -0.76 -74.04 -16.27
CA LEU A 15 -1.35 -73.08 -15.31
C LEU A 15 -0.30 -72.05 -14.84
N VAL A 16 0.97 -72.47 -14.74
CA VAL A 16 2.11 -71.59 -14.43
C VAL A 16 2.38 -70.59 -15.56
N GLU A 17 2.34 -70.99 -16.83
CA GLU A 17 2.49 -70.05 -17.96
C GLU A 17 1.34 -69.04 -18.02
N MET A 18 0.10 -69.46 -17.75
CA MET A 18 -1.06 -68.54 -17.69
C MET A 18 -0.95 -67.56 -16.51
N LEU A 19 -0.47 -68.01 -15.35
CA LEU A 19 -0.21 -67.13 -14.20
C LEU A 19 0.95 -66.16 -14.46
N VAL A 20 2.04 -66.61 -15.07
CA VAL A 20 3.18 -65.76 -15.45
C VAL A 20 2.77 -64.75 -16.52
N ALA A 21 1.99 -65.16 -17.53
CA ALA A 21 1.45 -64.25 -18.53
C ALA A 21 0.54 -63.19 -17.90
N MET A 22 -0.37 -63.57 -17.00
CA MET A 22 -1.22 -62.62 -16.28
C MET A 22 -0.37 -61.65 -15.42
N ALA A 23 0.62 -62.16 -14.69
CA ALA A 23 1.51 -61.33 -13.89
C ALA A 23 2.32 -60.33 -14.74
N ILE A 24 2.84 -60.75 -15.90
CA ILE A 24 3.56 -59.88 -16.83
C ILE A 24 2.62 -58.83 -17.43
N THR A 25 1.39 -59.19 -17.82
CA THR A 25 0.42 -58.22 -18.33
C THR A 25 0.01 -57.19 -17.26
N MET A 26 -0.15 -57.61 -16.01
CA MET A 26 -0.40 -56.69 -14.90
C MET A 26 0.80 -55.77 -14.64
N LEU A 27 2.02 -56.29 -14.68
CA LEU A 27 3.25 -55.48 -14.56
C LEU A 27 3.41 -54.49 -15.71
N MET A 28 3.12 -54.90 -16.95
CA MET A 28 3.13 -53.99 -18.11
C MET A 28 2.06 -52.90 -17.96
N MET A 29 0.85 -53.25 -17.52
CA MET A 29 -0.21 -52.26 -17.32
C MET A 29 0.16 -51.27 -16.20
N ALA A 30 0.78 -51.76 -15.11
CA ALA A 30 1.26 -50.91 -14.02
C ALA A 30 2.40 -49.97 -14.47
N ALA A 31 3.35 -50.46 -15.28
CA ALA A 31 4.42 -49.64 -15.84
C ALA A 31 3.90 -48.55 -16.79
N LEU A 32 2.93 -48.91 -17.65
CA LEU A 32 2.30 -47.99 -18.59
C LEU A 32 1.46 -46.92 -17.86
N ALA A 33 0.75 -47.30 -16.80
CA ALA A 33 0.03 -46.35 -15.95
C ALA A 33 0.97 -45.33 -15.28
N ARG A 34 2.13 -45.79 -14.77
CA ARG A 34 3.14 -44.88 -14.20
C ARG A 34 3.75 -43.95 -15.25
N ALA A 35 4.04 -44.47 -16.45
CA ALA A 35 4.57 -43.66 -17.54
C ALA A 35 3.57 -42.55 -17.95
N PHE A 36 2.27 -42.88 -18.05
CA PHE A 36 1.24 -41.88 -18.33
C PHE A 36 1.03 -40.90 -17.18
N GLY A 37 1.15 -41.35 -15.92
CA GLY A 37 1.14 -40.45 -14.76
C GLY A 37 2.26 -39.41 -14.83
N PHE A 38 3.50 -39.87 -15.07
CA PHE A 38 4.67 -38.99 -15.18
C PHE A 38 4.54 -37.99 -16.36
N VAL A 39 4.14 -38.47 -17.54
CA VAL A 39 3.91 -37.58 -18.69
C VAL A 39 2.77 -36.60 -18.43
N GLY A 40 1.69 -37.06 -17.78
CA GLY A 40 0.55 -36.22 -17.42
C GLY A 40 0.94 -35.09 -16.47
N GLU A 41 1.76 -35.37 -15.46
CA GLU A 41 2.29 -34.40 -14.51
C GLU A 41 3.22 -33.39 -15.22
N ALA A 42 4.19 -33.86 -16.02
CA ALA A 42 5.07 -32.98 -16.78
C ALA A 42 4.30 -32.05 -17.74
N VAL A 43 3.22 -32.55 -18.38
CA VAL A 43 2.36 -31.72 -19.24
C VAL A 43 1.54 -30.73 -18.42
N LYS A 44 1.04 -31.11 -17.24
CA LYS A 44 0.34 -30.19 -16.33
C LYS A 44 1.26 -29.05 -15.88
N ASP A 45 2.49 -29.38 -15.47
CA ASP A 45 3.47 -28.40 -14.99
C ASP A 45 3.91 -27.46 -16.11
N SER A 46 4.17 -28.00 -17.31
CA SER A 46 4.51 -27.18 -18.48
C SER A 46 3.38 -26.21 -18.85
N ARG A 47 2.11 -26.64 -18.76
CA ARG A 47 0.97 -25.74 -19.01
C ARG A 47 0.87 -24.65 -17.95
N ALA A 48 1.08 -25.01 -16.68
CA ALA A 48 0.97 -24.07 -15.58
C ALA A 48 2.10 -23.00 -15.62
N ASP A 49 3.31 -23.37 -16.04
CA ASP A 49 4.42 -22.42 -16.25
C ASP A 49 4.15 -21.47 -17.42
N VAL A 50 3.59 -21.97 -18.53
CA VAL A 50 3.20 -21.12 -19.67
C VAL A 50 2.08 -20.16 -19.28
N GLU A 51 1.08 -20.62 -18.53
CA GLU A 51 -0.02 -19.79 -18.03
C GLU A 51 0.49 -18.69 -17.10
N MET A 52 1.36 -19.03 -16.15
CA MET A 52 1.97 -18.09 -15.21
C MET A 52 2.85 -17.05 -15.93
N SER A 53 3.64 -17.49 -16.92
CA SER A 53 4.43 -16.58 -17.75
C SER A 53 3.55 -15.63 -18.56
N GLY A 54 2.44 -16.13 -19.12
CA GLY A 54 1.45 -15.32 -19.84
C GLY A 54 0.82 -14.26 -18.93
N ARG A 55 0.38 -14.66 -17.72
CA ARG A 55 -0.18 -13.73 -16.72
C ARG A 55 0.80 -12.63 -16.33
N LEU A 56 2.06 -12.96 -16.06
CA LEU A 56 3.08 -11.95 -15.73
C LEU A 56 3.32 -10.98 -16.88
N VAL A 57 3.37 -11.45 -18.13
CA VAL A 57 3.53 -10.58 -19.29
C VAL A 57 2.34 -9.64 -19.44
N ASP A 58 1.12 -10.12 -19.24
CA ASP A 58 -0.10 -9.30 -19.32
C ASP A 58 -0.15 -8.24 -18.21
N ILE A 59 0.18 -8.61 -16.97
CA ILE A 59 0.28 -7.69 -15.83
C ILE A 59 1.35 -6.64 -16.09
N ASN A 60 2.54 -7.05 -16.53
CA ASN A 60 3.67 -6.17 -16.80
C ASN A 60 3.36 -5.19 -17.94
N ALA A 61 2.73 -5.67 -19.03
CA ALA A 61 2.33 -4.84 -20.16
C ALA A 61 1.25 -3.83 -19.76
N ARG A 62 0.28 -4.24 -18.94
CA ARG A 62 -0.77 -3.35 -18.41
C ARG A 62 -0.19 -2.28 -17.50
N LEU A 63 0.61 -2.68 -16.51
CA LEU A 63 1.22 -1.74 -15.57
C LEU A 63 2.12 -0.74 -16.30
N ALA A 64 2.93 -1.19 -17.27
CA ALA A 64 3.76 -0.32 -18.09
C ALA A 64 2.96 0.66 -18.96
N ASP A 65 1.81 0.24 -19.49
CA ASP A 65 0.92 1.09 -20.28
C ASP A 65 0.17 2.09 -19.40
N GLU A 66 -0.21 1.72 -18.17
CA GLU A 66 -0.88 2.61 -17.22
C GLU A 66 0.06 3.64 -16.61
N LEU A 67 1.29 3.25 -16.23
CA LEU A 67 2.31 4.21 -15.76
C LEU A 67 2.66 5.24 -16.83
N LYS A 68 2.72 4.85 -18.11
CA LYS A 68 2.90 5.79 -19.24
C LYS A 68 1.72 6.75 -19.44
N ARG A 69 0.57 6.47 -18.83
CA ARG A 69 -0.65 7.28 -18.89
C ARG A 69 -0.86 8.10 -17.63
N CYS A 70 0.13 8.13 -16.73
CA CYS A 70 0.13 9.03 -15.58
C CYS A 70 -0.08 10.47 -16.05
N THR A 71 -0.94 11.21 -15.37
CA THR A 71 -1.27 12.59 -15.73
C THR A 71 -0.27 13.60 -15.20
N VAL A 72 0.50 13.24 -14.16
CA VAL A 72 1.47 14.11 -13.47
C VAL A 72 2.89 13.63 -13.76
N SER A 73 3.83 14.58 -13.86
CA SER A 73 5.27 14.31 -13.87
C SER A 73 5.75 13.88 -12.49
N LEU A 74 6.89 13.20 -12.40
CA LEU A 74 7.44 12.77 -11.11
C LEU A 74 8.10 13.91 -10.31
N GLN A 75 7.81 15.17 -10.60
CA GLN A 75 8.38 16.31 -9.89
C GLN A 75 7.55 16.62 -8.62
N PRO A 76 8.15 16.62 -7.42
CA PRO A 76 7.46 17.03 -6.20
C PRO A 76 7.15 18.54 -6.18
N ALA A 77 6.06 18.92 -5.51
CA ALA A 77 5.70 20.30 -5.16
C ALA A 77 5.70 21.30 -6.34
N VAL A 78 5.21 20.90 -7.52
CA VAL A 78 5.06 21.84 -8.64
C VAL A 78 3.86 22.74 -8.41
N GLU A 79 4.11 24.03 -8.25
CA GLU A 79 3.08 25.06 -8.29
C GLU A 79 2.51 25.15 -9.70
N THR A 80 1.27 24.71 -9.86
CA THR A 80 0.53 24.81 -11.12
C THR A 80 -0.86 25.36 -10.85
N ASP A 81 -1.30 26.30 -11.70
CA ASP A 81 -2.65 26.89 -11.63
C ASP A 81 -3.77 25.84 -11.85
N ASP A 82 -3.45 24.71 -12.50
CA ASP A 82 -4.39 23.60 -12.73
C ASP A 82 -3.72 22.25 -12.38
N PRO A 83 -3.95 21.72 -11.17
CA PRO A 83 -3.31 20.49 -10.73
C PRO A 83 -3.81 19.27 -11.51
N LEU A 84 -2.90 18.51 -12.11
CA LEU A 84 -3.20 17.36 -12.97
C LEU A 84 -3.43 16.04 -12.19
N GLY A 85 -3.71 16.09 -10.89
CA GLY A 85 -3.90 14.92 -10.03
C GLY A 85 -2.67 14.61 -9.16
N TYR A 86 -2.27 13.34 -9.05
CA TYR A 86 -1.12 12.96 -8.23
C TYR A 86 -0.41 11.67 -8.69
N PHE A 87 0.82 11.49 -8.22
CA PHE A 87 1.53 10.22 -8.15
C PHE A 87 2.01 9.99 -6.71
N LEU A 88 1.71 8.81 -6.16
CA LEU A 88 2.06 8.40 -4.81
C LEU A 88 2.65 7.00 -4.84
N TYR A 89 3.83 6.88 -4.26
CA TYR A 89 4.42 5.62 -3.86
C TYR A 89 4.61 5.65 -2.33
N SER A 90 3.98 4.73 -1.60
CA SER A 90 4.18 4.55 -0.17
C SER A 90 4.89 3.24 0.09
N GLU A 91 5.92 3.33 0.92
CA GLU A 91 6.84 2.26 1.27
C GLU A 91 6.46 1.66 2.62
N GLY A 92 6.54 0.33 2.70
CA GLY A 92 6.34 -0.41 3.94
C GLY A 92 7.64 -0.62 4.74
N PRO A 93 7.56 -1.27 5.91
CA PRO A 93 8.73 -1.62 6.70
C PRO A 93 9.42 -2.90 6.23
N VAL A 94 8.80 -3.73 5.38
CA VAL A 94 9.40 -4.94 4.80
C VAL A 94 10.21 -4.55 3.56
N THR A 95 11.15 -5.40 3.19
CA THR A 95 11.93 -5.29 1.95
C THR A 95 12.31 -6.70 1.49
N ASP A 96 12.87 -6.83 0.29
CA ASP A 96 13.41 -8.09 -0.27
C ASP A 96 14.37 -8.83 0.68
N VAL A 97 15.03 -8.11 1.58
CA VAL A 97 16.02 -8.66 2.53
C VAL A 97 15.36 -9.25 3.77
N THR A 98 14.14 -8.83 4.11
CA THR A 98 13.50 -9.12 5.40
C THR A 98 13.41 -10.61 5.68
N SER A 99 12.91 -11.37 4.72
CA SER A 99 12.74 -12.83 4.83
C SER A 99 14.08 -13.54 5.07
N SER A 100 15.14 -13.07 4.37
CA SER A 100 16.49 -13.61 4.51
C SER A 100 17.17 -13.30 5.85
N VAL A 101 16.77 -12.21 6.53
CA VAL A 101 17.42 -11.73 7.76
C VAL A 101 16.71 -12.15 9.04
N PHE A 102 15.37 -12.17 9.06
CA PHE A 102 14.58 -12.48 10.26
C PHE A 102 14.28 -13.98 10.42
N ARG A 103 14.35 -14.75 9.32
CA ARG A 103 14.08 -16.20 9.29
C ARG A 103 15.20 -16.97 8.58
N ALA A 104 16.45 -16.58 8.86
CA ALA A 104 17.64 -17.18 8.26
C ALA A 104 18.00 -18.59 8.78
N THR A 105 17.01 -19.47 9.01
CA THR A 105 17.29 -20.86 9.42
C THR A 105 17.54 -21.70 8.15
N PRO A 106 18.79 -22.11 7.87
CA PRO A 106 19.05 -22.95 6.73
C PRO A 106 18.44 -24.34 6.93
N ASP A 107 17.91 -24.92 5.86
CA ASP A 107 17.59 -26.34 5.83
C ASP A 107 18.89 -27.19 5.96
N ALA A 108 18.77 -28.52 6.08
CA ALA A 108 19.89 -29.45 6.15
C ALA A 108 20.91 -29.28 5.00
N ASP A 109 20.46 -28.74 3.86
CA ASP A 109 21.25 -28.45 2.66
C ASP A 109 21.85 -27.03 2.63
N GLY A 110 21.64 -26.21 3.67
CA GLY A 110 22.16 -24.83 3.73
C GLY A 110 21.28 -23.77 3.04
N ASN A 111 20.12 -24.16 2.49
CA ASN A 111 19.23 -23.26 1.75
C ASN A 111 18.28 -22.50 2.68
N LEU A 112 18.11 -21.20 2.42
CA LEU A 112 17.10 -20.37 3.07
C LEU A 112 15.78 -20.46 2.30
N ILE A 113 14.87 -21.33 2.76
CA ILE A 113 13.59 -21.57 2.08
C ILE A 113 12.67 -20.35 2.07
N ASP A 114 12.73 -19.52 3.13
CA ASP A 114 11.87 -18.35 3.30
C ASP A 114 12.38 -17.14 2.50
N ALA A 115 13.63 -17.17 2.02
CA ALA A 115 14.19 -16.10 1.17
C ALA A 115 13.51 -15.97 -0.21
N ARG A 116 12.51 -16.81 -0.51
CA ARG A 116 11.68 -16.70 -1.70
C ARG A 116 10.76 -15.47 -1.69
N TYR A 117 10.35 -15.02 -0.51
CA TYR A 117 9.49 -13.84 -0.35
C TYR A 117 10.32 -12.58 -0.61
N GLY A 118 9.79 -11.70 -1.47
CA GLY A 118 10.34 -10.38 -1.66
C GLY A 118 9.59 -9.34 -0.82
N ASP A 119 9.70 -8.08 -1.21
CA ASP A 119 8.87 -7.03 -0.64
C ASP A 119 7.40 -7.18 -1.03
N PHE A 120 6.47 -6.96 -0.10
CA PHE A 120 5.05 -7.18 -0.31
C PHE A 120 4.13 -6.14 0.35
N ASP A 121 4.65 -5.11 1.03
CA ASP A 121 3.81 -4.12 1.73
C ASP A 121 3.77 -2.73 1.07
N ASP A 122 4.22 -2.64 -0.19
CA ASP A 122 4.14 -1.43 -0.98
C ASP A 122 2.74 -1.05 -1.48
N TYR A 123 2.54 0.26 -1.62
CA TYR A 123 1.33 0.86 -2.16
C TYR A 123 1.67 1.87 -3.26
N LEU A 124 1.06 1.70 -4.42
CA LEU A 124 1.23 2.58 -5.58
C LEU A 124 -0.12 3.12 -6.03
N ALA A 125 -0.26 4.44 -6.09
CA ALA A 125 -1.47 5.08 -6.59
C ALA A 125 -1.15 6.31 -7.43
N PHE A 126 -1.88 6.48 -8.53
CA PHE A 126 -1.69 7.63 -9.42
C PHE A 126 -2.94 7.91 -10.25
N THR A 127 -3.04 9.13 -10.75
CA THR A 127 -4.10 9.52 -11.69
C THR A 127 -3.67 9.25 -13.13
N ALA A 128 -4.57 8.66 -13.91
CA ALA A 128 -4.30 8.26 -15.29
C ALA A 128 -5.38 8.72 -16.27
N VAL A 129 -4.97 8.95 -17.51
CA VAL A 129 -5.85 9.32 -18.63
C VAL A 129 -5.96 8.21 -19.68
N ALA A 130 -7.18 7.90 -20.11
CA ALA A 130 -7.42 6.88 -21.11
C ALA A 130 -6.93 7.32 -22.52
N LYS A 131 -6.32 6.42 -23.29
CA LYS A 131 -5.74 6.74 -24.61
C LYS A 131 -6.78 6.81 -25.73
N GLY A 132 -6.74 7.86 -26.55
CA GLY A 132 -7.55 7.95 -27.78
C GLY A 132 -9.06 7.83 -27.51
N ASN A 133 -9.71 6.82 -28.07
CA ASN A 133 -11.15 6.57 -27.89
C ASN A 133 -11.48 5.49 -26.84
N SER A 134 -10.51 5.06 -26.02
CA SER A 134 -10.81 4.18 -24.88
C SER A 134 -11.25 4.98 -23.66
N TRP A 135 -11.97 4.28 -22.77
CA TRP A 135 -12.54 4.81 -21.54
C TRP A 135 -12.27 3.83 -20.40
N PHE A 136 -12.11 4.36 -19.19
CA PHE A 136 -12.16 3.53 -17.98
C PHE A 136 -13.63 3.27 -17.64
N THR A 137 -13.91 2.07 -17.14
CA THR A 137 -15.27 1.63 -16.79
C THR A 137 -15.33 1.20 -15.33
N GLY A 138 -16.46 1.43 -14.66
CA GLY A 138 -16.66 1.10 -13.26
C GLY A 138 -18.14 1.04 -12.92
N LYS A 139 -18.49 0.41 -11.80
CA LYS A 139 -19.86 0.22 -11.34
C LYS A 139 -20.26 1.29 -10.32
N VAL A 140 -21.48 1.80 -10.44
CA VAL A 140 -22.09 2.71 -9.48
C VAL A 140 -23.54 2.31 -9.21
N PRO A 141 -24.07 2.56 -8.01
CA PRO A 141 -25.50 2.43 -7.75
C PRO A 141 -26.30 3.32 -8.68
N ARG A 142 -27.39 2.77 -9.24
CA ARG A 142 -28.25 3.47 -10.19
C ARG A 142 -28.78 4.81 -9.69
N PHE A 143 -29.18 4.89 -8.43
CA PHE A 143 -29.82 6.08 -7.86
C PHE A 143 -28.97 7.34 -8.00
N LEU A 144 -27.63 7.22 -8.02
CA LEU A 144 -26.73 8.37 -8.19
C LEU A 144 -26.95 9.07 -9.53
N LEU A 145 -27.13 8.29 -10.60
CA LEU A 145 -27.37 8.83 -11.93
C LEU A 145 -28.78 9.40 -12.05
N ASP A 146 -29.76 8.72 -11.46
CA ASP A 146 -31.16 9.12 -11.57
C ASP A 146 -31.44 10.39 -10.75
N MET A 147 -30.86 10.52 -9.54
CA MET A 147 -30.92 11.75 -8.76
C MET A 147 -30.17 12.90 -9.43
N LYS A 148 -29.00 12.65 -10.06
CA LYS A 148 -28.32 13.69 -10.83
C LYS A 148 -29.12 14.16 -12.04
N LYS A 149 -29.86 13.27 -12.72
CA LYS A 149 -30.77 13.66 -13.81
C LYS A 149 -31.88 14.58 -13.31
N VAL A 150 -32.44 14.32 -12.12
CA VAL A 150 -33.46 15.18 -11.50
C VAL A 150 -32.88 16.55 -11.16
N ASP A 151 -31.67 16.61 -10.61
CA ASP A 151 -30.94 17.86 -10.30
C ASP A 151 -30.65 18.71 -11.56
N LEU A 152 -30.50 18.08 -12.73
CA LEU A 152 -30.30 18.76 -14.01
C LEU A 152 -31.60 19.24 -14.69
N LEU A 153 -32.79 18.94 -14.14
CA LEU A 153 -34.04 19.40 -14.73
C LEU A 153 -34.17 20.94 -14.58
N PRO A 154 -34.68 21.64 -15.61
CA PRO A 154 -34.83 23.08 -15.55
C PRO A 154 -35.77 23.50 -14.41
N VAL A 155 -35.30 24.44 -13.58
CA VAL A 155 -36.11 25.06 -12.53
C VAL A 155 -37.19 25.93 -13.20
N ASN A 156 -38.46 25.61 -12.97
CA ASN A 156 -39.57 26.51 -13.27
C ASN A 156 -39.46 27.68 -12.29
N GLN A 157 -39.06 28.86 -12.76
CA GLN A 157 -38.98 30.08 -11.95
C GLN A 157 -40.37 30.71 -11.73
N ASP A 158 -41.40 29.92 -11.43
CA ASP A 158 -42.70 30.47 -11.07
C ASP A 158 -42.78 30.62 -9.55
N ALA A 159 -43.05 31.84 -9.08
CA ALA A 159 -42.91 32.22 -7.66
C ALA A 159 -43.87 31.50 -6.68
N SER A 160 -44.73 30.59 -7.18
CA SER A 160 -45.65 29.78 -6.37
C SER A 160 -45.38 28.27 -6.39
N THR A 161 -44.40 27.80 -7.17
CA THR A 161 -43.99 26.40 -7.23
C THR A 161 -42.46 26.35 -7.30
N THR A 162 -41.80 26.21 -6.16
CA THR A 162 -40.43 25.70 -6.17
C THR A 162 -40.48 24.34 -6.86
N ASN A 163 -39.69 24.13 -7.91
CA ASN A 163 -39.49 22.81 -8.50
C ASN A 163 -38.67 21.95 -7.51
N ASP A 164 -39.30 21.57 -6.41
CA ASP A 164 -38.90 20.45 -5.55
C ASP A 164 -39.38 19.16 -6.23
N VAL A 165 -38.87 18.85 -7.43
CA VAL A 165 -39.11 17.53 -8.00
C VAL A 165 -38.29 16.56 -7.16
N ALA A 166 -38.90 16.05 -6.10
CA ALA A 166 -38.30 15.06 -5.24
C ALA A 166 -38.02 13.80 -6.07
N TYR A 167 -36.84 13.21 -5.86
CA TYR A 167 -36.52 11.93 -6.47
C TYR A 167 -37.55 10.86 -6.06
N ASP A 168 -38.27 10.33 -7.04
CA ASP A 168 -39.19 9.20 -6.87
C ASP A 168 -38.62 7.98 -7.62
N PRO A 169 -38.20 6.92 -6.91
CA PRO A 169 -37.63 5.72 -7.53
C PRO A 169 -38.61 4.99 -8.44
N THR A 170 -39.92 5.18 -8.27
CA THR A 170 -40.95 4.52 -9.10
C THR A 170 -41.03 5.10 -10.52
N GLN A 171 -40.46 6.28 -10.73
CA GLN A 171 -40.43 6.96 -12.03
C GLN A 171 -39.24 6.55 -12.90
N PHE A 172 -38.31 5.75 -12.38
CA PHE A 172 -37.14 5.25 -13.09
C PHE A 172 -37.23 3.74 -13.29
N PRO A 173 -36.70 3.18 -14.41
CA PRO A 173 -36.74 1.74 -14.62
C PRO A 173 -35.70 1.04 -13.74
N GLY A 174 -36.02 -0.13 -13.16
CA GLY A 174 -35.08 -0.91 -12.34
C GLY A 174 -35.07 -0.51 -10.86
N LEU A 175 -34.27 -1.20 -10.05
CA LEU A 175 -34.15 -0.90 -8.63
C LEU A 175 -33.08 0.19 -8.39
N PRO A 176 -33.24 1.06 -7.39
CA PRO A 176 -32.29 2.14 -7.10
C PRO A 176 -30.86 1.67 -6.79
N LEU A 177 -30.72 0.48 -6.23
CA LEU A 177 -29.45 -0.13 -5.84
C LEU A 177 -28.81 -0.99 -6.94
N ASP A 178 -29.48 -1.16 -8.09
CA ASP A 178 -28.92 -1.98 -9.18
C ASP A 178 -27.58 -1.38 -9.66
N PRO A 179 -26.53 -2.19 -9.83
CA PRO A 179 -25.24 -1.70 -10.30
C PRO A 179 -25.31 -1.33 -11.79
N ILE A 180 -24.92 -0.11 -12.12
CA ILE A 180 -24.81 0.39 -13.50
C ILE A 180 -23.34 0.65 -13.82
N VAL A 181 -22.91 0.24 -15.01
CA VAL A 181 -21.59 0.56 -15.53
C VAL A 181 -21.58 1.97 -16.10
N ILE A 182 -20.64 2.79 -15.63
CA ILE A 182 -20.36 4.12 -16.14
C ILE A 182 -18.93 4.20 -16.66
N GLU A 183 -18.66 5.24 -17.44
CA GLU A 183 -17.37 5.46 -18.08
C GLU A 183 -16.78 6.81 -17.68
N SER A 184 -15.45 6.88 -17.60
CA SER A 184 -14.71 8.15 -17.46
C SER A 184 -13.42 8.14 -18.25
N LYS A 185 -12.99 9.33 -18.67
CA LYS A 185 -11.71 9.54 -19.35
C LYS A 185 -10.53 9.51 -18.39
N TYR A 186 -10.78 9.93 -17.15
CA TYR A 186 -9.80 10.00 -16.08
C TYR A 186 -10.17 9.01 -14.98
N ALA A 187 -9.17 8.34 -14.44
CA ALA A 187 -9.33 7.44 -13.30
C ALA A 187 -8.14 7.56 -12.36
N GLU A 188 -8.41 7.34 -11.08
CA GLU A 188 -7.40 7.05 -10.06
C GLU A 188 -7.18 5.53 -10.06
N LEU A 189 -5.93 5.13 -10.29
CA LEU A 189 -5.49 3.74 -10.34
C LEU A 189 -4.71 3.44 -9.08
N VAL A 190 -5.04 2.33 -8.42
CA VAL A 190 -4.40 1.93 -7.17
C VAL A 190 -3.98 0.47 -7.25
N TYR A 191 -2.72 0.22 -6.92
CA TYR A 191 -2.07 -1.07 -6.86
C TYR A 191 -1.53 -1.31 -5.45
N PHE A 192 -1.85 -2.47 -4.89
CA PHE A 192 -1.35 -2.87 -3.58
C PHE A 192 -1.48 -4.39 -3.42
N ALA A 193 -0.62 -4.98 -2.60
CA ALA A 193 -0.75 -6.36 -2.18
C ALA A 193 -1.54 -6.45 -0.86
N SER A 194 -2.30 -7.53 -0.69
CA SER A 194 -2.95 -7.85 0.57
C SER A 194 -2.90 -9.36 0.84
N PRO A 195 -2.69 -9.79 2.09
CA PRO A 195 -2.73 -11.20 2.44
C PRO A 195 -4.17 -11.72 2.52
N GLU A 196 -4.32 -13.03 2.43
CA GLU A 196 -5.58 -13.68 2.81
C GLU A 196 -5.76 -13.56 4.34
N TYR A 197 -6.90 -13.03 4.79
CA TYR A 197 -7.19 -12.80 6.21
C TYR A 197 -8.14 -13.85 6.80
N VAL A 198 -7.95 -14.16 8.08
CA VAL A 198 -8.90 -14.99 8.83
C VAL A 198 -10.18 -14.19 9.06
N VAL A 199 -11.30 -14.66 8.50
CA VAL A 199 -12.59 -13.94 8.50
C VAL A 199 -13.06 -13.52 9.90
N SER A 200 -12.79 -14.33 10.94
CA SER A 200 -13.18 -14.01 12.32
C SER A 200 -12.34 -12.90 12.99
N SER A 201 -11.20 -12.52 12.38
CA SER A 201 -10.29 -11.49 12.91
C SER A 201 -10.52 -10.10 12.32
N LEU A 202 -11.35 -10.00 11.28
CA LEU A 202 -11.60 -8.76 10.54
C LEU A 202 -12.29 -7.68 11.41
N SER A 203 -12.11 -6.41 11.03
CA SER A 203 -12.46 -5.16 11.75
C SER A 203 -11.59 -4.79 12.96
N THR A 204 -11.43 -5.68 13.95
CA THR A 204 -10.76 -5.29 15.21
C THR A 204 -9.23 -5.39 15.14
N ALA A 205 -8.69 -6.55 14.73
CA ALA A 205 -7.26 -6.80 14.65
C ALA A 205 -7.01 -7.86 13.57
N PRO A 206 -6.90 -7.46 12.29
CA PRO A 206 -6.86 -8.40 11.18
C PRO A 206 -5.58 -9.26 11.23
N VAL A 207 -5.76 -10.58 11.21
CA VAL A 207 -4.69 -11.58 11.22
C VAL A 207 -4.71 -12.31 9.88
N PHE A 208 -3.57 -12.39 9.22
CA PHE A 208 -3.43 -13.15 7.98
C PHE A 208 -3.41 -14.66 8.25
N VAL A 209 -3.77 -15.44 7.23
CA VAL A 209 -3.68 -16.90 7.28
C VAL A 209 -2.21 -17.31 7.19
N ASP A 210 -1.77 -18.06 8.20
CA ASP A 210 -0.43 -18.62 8.36
C ASP A 210 -0.60 -20.07 8.88
N ASP A 211 -0.63 -21.03 7.96
CA ASP A 211 -0.83 -22.45 8.25
C ASP A 211 0.46 -23.15 8.72
N ASP A 212 1.63 -22.64 8.32
CA ASP A 212 2.94 -23.23 8.64
C ASP A 212 3.65 -22.55 9.84
N ASN A 213 3.04 -21.51 10.43
CA ASN A 213 3.52 -20.71 11.55
C ASN A 213 4.90 -20.04 11.28
N ASN A 214 5.15 -19.63 10.04
CA ASN A 214 6.38 -18.95 9.66
C ASN A 214 6.33 -17.42 9.87
N LEU A 215 5.20 -16.87 10.32
CA LEU A 215 4.92 -15.43 10.50
C LEU A 215 4.91 -14.62 9.20
N LEU A 216 4.83 -15.30 8.06
CA LEU A 216 4.65 -14.75 6.72
C LEU A 216 3.27 -15.15 6.19
N PRO A 217 2.66 -14.35 5.32
CA PRO A 217 1.42 -14.74 4.69
C PRO A 217 1.64 -15.90 3.69
N ASP A 218 0.81 -16.95 3.79
CA ASP A 218 0.87 -18.07 2.84
C ASP A 218 0.38 -17.68 1.45
N ARG A 219 -0.57 -16.75 1.38
CA ARG A 219 -1.18 -16.26 0.15
C ARG A 219 -1.25 -14.75 0.17
N LEU A 220 -0.57 -14.13 -0.78
CA LEU A 220 -0.72 -12.72 -1.11
C LEU A 220 -1.48 -12.57 -2.42
N ASN A 221 -2.39 -11.62 -2.43
CA ASN A 221 -3.20 -11.22 -3.55
C ASN A 221 -2.75 -9.83 -3.99
N LEU A 222 -2.51 -9.66 -5.30
CA LEU A 222 -2.24 -8.36 -5.87
C LEU A 222 -3.54 -7.76 -6.38
N HIS A 223 -3.89 -6.57 -5.90
CA HIS A 223 -5.11 -5.87 -6.26
C HIS A 223 -4.83 -4.69 -7.20
N ARG A 224 -5.80 -4.41 -8.07
CA ARG A 224 -5.84 -3.24 -8.95
C ARG A 224 -7.23 -2.62 -8.90
N ARG A 225 -7.34 -1.46 -8.26
CA ARG A 225 -8.59 -0.68 -8.20
C ARG A 225 -8.60 0.38 -9.29
N VAL A 226 -9.75 0.57 -9.93
CA VAL A 226 -10.01 1.66 -10.88
C VAL A 226 -11.11 2.52 -10.31
N LEU A 227 -10.80 3.76 -9.96
CA LEU A 227 -11.74 4.69 -9.38
C LEU A 227 -11.96 5.82 -10.38
N LEU A 228 -13.18 5.93 -10.90
CA LEU A 228 -13.51 6.89 -11.94
C LEU A 228 -13.60 8.30 -11.38
N ILE A 229 -12.94 9.25 -12.04
CA ILE A 229 -12.98 10.67 -11.69
C ILE A 229 -14.17 11.29 -12.44
N ARG A 230 -15.23 11.63 -11.70
CA ARG A 230 -16.53 12.11 -12.23
C ARG A 230 -17.12 13.19 -11.32
N PRO A 231 -16.52 14.40 -11.26
CA PRO A 231 -17.02 15.50 -10.44
C PRO A 231 -18.40 16.00 -10.89
N ASP A 232 -18.81 15.68 -12.12
CA ASP A 232 -20.12 16.01 -12.69
C ASP A 232 -21.30 15.32 -11.99
N LEU A 233 -21.06 14.24 -11.22
CA LEU A 233 -22.09 13.55 -10.47
C LEU A 233 -22.48 14.24 -9.17
N VAL A 234 -21.74 15.26 -8.75
CA VAL A 234 -22.04 16.05 -7.54
C VAL A 234 -23.30 16.88 -7.77
N LEU A 235 -24.23 16.86 -6.81
CA LEU A 235 -25.50 17.60 -6.88
C LEU A 235 -25.30 19.10 -6.65
N THR A 236 -26.07 19.92 -7.37
CA THR A 236 -25.99 21.40 -7.27
C THR A 236 -26.74 21.94 -6.06
N SER A 237 -27.82 21.28 -5.62
CA SER A 237 -28.52 21.59 -4.36
C SER A 237 -28.83 20.32 -3.57
N PRO A 238 -27.88 19.80 -2.76
CA PRO A 238 -28.10 18.57 -2.00
C PRO A 238 -29.11 18.81 -0.86
N THR A 239 -30.08 17.90 -0.69
CA THR A 239 -31.10 18.00 0.37
C THR A 239 -30.55 17.89 1.80
N ASP A 240 -29.35 17.33 1.95
CA ASP A 240 -28.67 17.09 3.23
C ASP A 240 -27.39 17.95 3.39
N ALA A 241 -27.27 19.05 2.65
CA ALA A 241 -26.05 19.88 2.65
C ALA A 241 -25.87 20.62 3.98
N VAL A 242 -24.88 20.20 4.77
CA VAL A 242 -24.19 21.04 5.74
C VAL A 242 -22.91 21.54 5.05
N GLY A 243 -22.76 22.86 4.85
CA GLY A 243 -21.59 23.49 4.20
C GLY A 243 -21.77 23.90 2.72
N THR A 244 -20.82 24.67 2.19
CA THR A 244 -20.92 25.44 0.92
C THR A 244 -20.69 24.63 -0.37
N GLU A 245 -20.15 23.41 -0.29
CA GLU A 245 -19.85 22.57 -1.47
C GLU A 245 -20.99 21.59 -1.81
N GLY A 246 -21.06 21.14 -3.08
CA GLY A 246 -22.00 20.10 -3.51
C GLY A 246 -21.66 18.71 -2.92
N ALA A 247 -22.65 17.83 -2.80
CA ALA A 247 -22.49 16.45 -2.30
C ALA A 247 -23.05 15.43 -3.29
N LEU A 248 -22.59 14.18 -3.19
CA LEU A 248 -23.27 13.06 -3.84
C LEU A 248 -24.59 12.76 -3.14
N ALA A 249 -25.49 12.15 -3.90
CA ALA A 249 -26.80 11.77 -3.40
C ALA A 249 -26.69 10.62 -2.39
N VAL A 250 -27.56 10.63 -1.38
CA VAL A 250 -27.66 9.59 -0.35
C VAL A 250 -29.01 8.88 -0.51
N TYR A 251 -29.01 7.55 -0.46
CA TYR A 251 -30.24 6.77 -0.56
C TYR A 251 -30.51 6.01 0.75
N PRO A 252 -31.62 6.29 1.46
CA PRO A 252 -31.99 5.56 2.65
C PRO A 252 -32.66 4.21 2.31
N VAL A 253 -32.19 3.14 2.93
CA VAL A 253 -32.79 1.79 2.85
C VAL A 253 -33.30 1.42 4.24
N VAL A 254 -34.60 1.13 4.34
CA VAL A 254 -35.23 0.77 5.62
C VAL A 254 -35.37 -0.74 5.72
N THR A 255 -34.65 -1.34 6.67
CA THR A 255 -34.69 -2.78 6.96
C THR A 255 -35.19 -2.98 8.39
N GLY A 256 -36.48 -3.30 8.55
CA GLY A 256 -37.10 -3.43 9.87
C GLY A 256 -37.19 -2.09 10.62
N ALA A 257 -36.65 -2.02 11.86
CA ALA A 257 -36.65 -0.81 12.68
C ALA A 257 -35.47 0.14 12.39
N THR A 258 -34.70 -0.15 11.34
CA THR A 258 -33.36 0.37 11.13
C THR A 258 -33.25 0.99 9.75
N ALA A 259 -32.73 2.21 9.65
CA ALA A 259 -32.51 2.93 8.39
C ALA A 259 -31.01 2.99 8.05
N LEU A 260 -30.60 2.24 7.02
CA LEU A 260 -29.28 2.29 6.41
C LEU A 260 -29.22 3.47 5.44
N ARG A 261 -28.05 4.09 5.32
CA ARG A 261 -27.82 5.17 4.35
C ARG A 261 -26.69 4.78 3.40
N TRP A 262 -27.02 4.62 2.13
CA TRP A 262 -26.06 4.38 1.05
C TRP A 262 -25.36 5.68 0.66
N MET A 263 -24.11 5.57 0.23
CA MET A 263 -23.25 6.70 -0.15
C MET A 263 -23.08 7.72 0.98
N ARG A 264 -23.00 7.25 2.23
CA ARG A 264 -22.71 8.06 3.41
C ARG A 264 -21.52 7.45 4.15
N ALA A 265 -20.52 8.27 4.45
CA ALA A 265 -19.38 7.87 5.26
C ALA A 265 -19.78 7.73 6.73
N ASP A 266 -18.99 6.97 7.49
CA ASP A 266 -19.20 6.85 8.93
C ASP A 266 -18.84 8.15 9.66
N ASP A 267 -19.44 8.37 10.82
CA ASP A 267 -19.19 9.58 11.61
C ASP A 267 -17.76 9.56 12.18
N TRP A 268 -17.08 10.71 12.10
CA TRP A 268 -15.69 10.87 12.56
C TRP A 268 -15.63 10.98 14.09
N PRO A 269 -14.51 10.61 14.75
CA PRO A 269 -14.33 10.81 16.18
C PRO A 269 -14.46 12.25 16.62
N ILE A 270 -15.20 12.47 17.70
CA ILE A 270 -15.23 13.77 18.38
C ILE A 270 -14.20 13.72 19.52
N GLY A 271 -13.22 14.63 19.47
CA GLY A 271 -12.27 14.88 20.55
C GLY A 271 -11.30 13.72 20.83
N ASN A 272 -11.09 13.40 22.11
CA ASN A 272 -10.15 12.37 22.60
C ASN A 272 -10.78 10.96 22.64
N THR A 273 -11.75 10.67 21.77
CA THR A 273 -12.41 9.37 21.71
C THR A 273 -12.05 8.66 20.41
N THR A 274 -11.94 7.33 20.46
CA THR A 274 -11.68 6.48 19.28
C THR A 274 -12.94 5.71 18.86
N VAL A 275 -14.10 6.06 19.43
CA VAL A 275 -15.37 5.32 19.28
C VAL A 275 -16.27 6.02 18.26
N HIS A 276 -16.72 5.29 17.23
CA HIS A 276 -17.63 5.78 16.18
C HIS A 276 -18.97 5.07 16.21
N THR A 277 -20.00 5.80 15.78
CA THR A 277 -21.26 5.22 15.34
C THR A 277 -21.16 4.98 13.84
N THR A 278 -20.89 3.74 13.43
CA THR A 278 -21.04 3.36 12.02
C THR A 278 -22.49 3.57 11.60
N ASN A 279 -22.75 3.79 10.31
CA ASN A 279 -24.12 3.90 9.80
C ASN A 279 -24.97 2.64 10.07
N LEU A 280 -24.39 1.51 10.55
CA LEU A 280 -25.03 0.46 11.36
C LEU A 280 -24.07 -0.63 11.96
N ALA A 281 -23.66 -0.43 13.23
CA ALA A 281 -23.05 -1.32 14.27
C ALA A 281 -21.87 -2.27 13.92
N PRO A 282 -20.83 -2.45 14.80
CA PRO A 282 -20.87 -2.39 16.27
C PRO A 282 -20.30 -1.08 16.85
N ALA A 283 -20.98 -0.54 17.86
CA ALA A 283 -20.64 0.68 18.59
C ALA A 283 -19.37 0.58 19.48
N THR A 284 -18.49 -0.40 19.24
CA THR A 284 -17.38 -0.73 20.16
C THR A 284 -16.05 -1.05 19.47
N ASP A 285 -15.90 -0.80 18.15
CA ASP A 285 -14.59 -0.94 17.51
C ASP A 285 -13.79 0.38 17.60
N PRO A 286 -12.73 0.44 18.43
CA PRO A 286 -11.91 1.64 18.59
C PRO A 286 -11.08 1.99 17.34
N ALA A 287 -11.06 1.14 16.30
CA ALA A 287 -10.37 1.38 15.04
C ALA A 287 -11.32 1.82 13.91
N ALA A 288 -12.62 1.97 14.16
CA ALA A 288 -13.62 2.22 13.10
C ALA A 288 -13.37 3.49 12.27
N TRP A 289 -12.74 4.52 12.86
CA TRP A 289 -12.38 5.73 12.12
C TRP A 289 -11.37 5.48 11.00
N GLN A 290 -10.54 4.43 11.10
CA GLN A 290 -9.54 4.08 10.09
C GLN A 290 -10.17 3.61 8.78
N TYR A 291 -11.39 3.09 8.83
CA TYR A 291 -12.09 2.51 7.68
C TYR A 291 -13.45 3.17 7.41
N GLY A 292 -13.70 4.38 7.93
CA GLY A 292 -15.01 5.05 7.80
C GLY A 292 -15.43 5.40 6.37
N MET A 293 -14.50 5.44 5.41
CA MET A 293 -14.78 5.58 3.97
C MET A 293 -14.87 4.25 3.23
N ALA A 294 -14.41 3.15 3.84
CA ALA A 294 -14.32 1.84 3.20
C ALA A 294 -15.71 1.37 2.75
N GLY A 295 -16.75 1.57 3.58
CA GLY A 295 -18.12 1.22 3.22
C GLY A 295 -18.59 1.86 1.90
N VAL A 296 -18.30 3.14 1.68
CA VAL A 296 -18.67 3.85 0.44
C VAL A 296 -17.83 3.33 -0.74
N HIS A 297 -16.55 3.02 -0.52
CA HIS A 297 -15.66 2.47 -1.55
C HIS A 297 -16.02 1.04 -1.98
N GLN A 298 -16.77 0.30 -1.16
CA GLN A 298 -17.35 -1.00 -1.55
C GLN A 298 -18.54 -0.82 -2.50
N GLN A 299 -19.34 0.24 -2.29
CA GLN A 299 -20.60 0.47 -2.99
C GLN A 299 -20.40 0.93 -4.44
N CYS A 300 -19.27 1.57 -4.76
CA CYS A 300 -19.02 2.06 -6.11
C CYS A 300 -17.54 2.16 -6.48
N ASP A 301 -17.28 2.33 -7.78
CA ASP A 301 -15.95 2.51 -8.38
C ASP A 301 -15.70 3.98 -8.74
N LEU A 302 -16.15 4.91 -7.90
CA LEU A 302 -15.87 6.35 -8.04
C LEU A 302 -14.65 6.73 -7.19
N SER A 303 -13.88 7.69 -7.67
CA SER A 303 -12.93 8.39 -6.81
C SER A 303 -13.72 9.37 -5.94
N LEU A 304 -13.72 9.11 -4.64
CA LEU A 304 -14.55 9.81 -3.66
C LEU A 304 -13.71 10.40 -2.55
N ARG A 305 -14.21 11.51 -2.02
CA ARG A 305 -13.71 12.13 -0.79
C ARG A 305 -14.80 12.30 0.23
N ARG A 306 -14.35 12.39 1.47
CA ARG A 306 -15.15 12.93 2.56
C ARG A 306 -15.16 14.46 2.47
N ARG A 307 -16.29 15.09 2.78
CA ARG A 307 -16.38 16.55 2.82
C ARG A 307 -15.87 17.10 4.16
N PHE A 308 -15.34 18.32 4.10
CA PHE A 308 -15.00 19.10 5.28
C PHE A 308 -15.94 20.29 5.43
N ASP A 309 -16.13 20.75 6.66
CA ASP A 309 -16.72 22.07 6.89
C ASP A 309 -15.65 23.18 6.78
N ALA A 310 -16.07 24.43 6.98
CA ALA A 310 -15.17 25.59 6.88
C ALA A 310 -14.06 25.60 7.94
N THR A 311 -14.13 24.76 8.96
CA THR A 311 -13.11 24.62 10.01
C THR A 311 -12.21 23.41 9.80
N GLY A 312 -12.38 22.68 8.69
CA GLY A 312 -11.63 21.46 8.41
C GLY A 312 -12.15 20.22 9.14
N GLN A 313 -13.32 20.28 9.78
CA GLN A 313 -13.91 19.12 10.47
C GLN A 313 -14.60 18.17 9.49
N HIS A 314 -14.60 16.88 9.83
CA HIS A 314 -15.07 15.80 8.97
C HIS A 314 -16.61 15.69 8.91
N LEU A 315 -17.21 15.90 7.74
CA LEU A 315 -18.64 15.69 7.51
C LEU A 315 -18.93 14.26 7.02
N PRO A 316 -20.06 13.62 7.37
CA PRO A 316 -20.39 12.26 6.92
C PRO A 316 -20.83 12.19 5.45
N THR A 317 -21.00 13.34 4.78
CA THR A 317 -21.34 13.43 3.36
C THR A 317 -20.08 13.25 2.50
N VAL A 318 -20.27 12.67 1.31
CA VAL A 318 -19.19 12.39 0.35
C VAL A 318 -19.40 13.16 -0.94
N ALA A 319 -18.32 13.43 -1.65
CA ALA A 319 -18.33 14.06 -2.96
C ALA A 319 -17.42 13.27 -3.92
N ALA A 320 -17.74 13.31 -5.22
CA ALA A 320 -16.85 12.77 -6.25
C ALA A 320 -15.70 13.75 -6.50
N ASN A 321 -14.50 13.21 -6.65
CA ASN A 321 -13.29 14.00 -6.84
C ASN A 321 -13.15 14.53 -8.28
N SER A 322 -12.49 15.68 -8.40
CA SER A 322 -11.85 16.16 -9.63
C SER A 322 -10.33 15.95 -9.59
N LEU A 323 -9.61 16.29 -10.67
CA LEU A 323 -8.14 16.22 -10.71
C LEU A 323 -7.50 17.21 -9.73
N SER A 324 -8.04 18.43 -9.63
CA SER A 324 -7.55 19.42 -8.67
C SER A 324 -7.78 18.98 -7.23
N ASP A 325 -8.92 18.32 -6.95
CA ASP A 325 -9.21 17.76 -5.64
C ASP A 325 -8.22 16.65 -5.25
N LEU A 326 -7.87 15.78 -6.20
CA LEU A 326 -6.95 14.66 -5.99
C LEU A 326 -5.48 15.08 -5.80
N SER A 327 -5.12 16.30 -6.19
CA SER A 327 -3.81 16.86 -5.83
C SER A 327 -3.62 16.90 -4.30
N LYS A 328 -4.69 17.08 -3.53
CA LYS A 328 -4.66 17.12 -2.07
C LYS A 328 -4.69 15.71 -1.47
N PRO A 329 -3.67 15.30 -0.68
CA PRO A 329 -3.58 13.97 -0.09
C PRO A 329 -4.84 13.47 0.66
N HIS A 330 -5.57 14.33 1.36
CA HIS A 330 -6.77 13.93 2.12
C HIS A 330 -7.95 13.46 1.26
N ASN A 331 -7.96 13.74 -0.04
CA ASN A 331 -9.04 13.34 -0.95
C ASN A 331 -8.79 12.00 -1.65
N ARG A 332 -7.62 11.41 -1.47
CA ARG A 332 -7.16 10.23 -2.23
C ARG A 332 -7.67 8.93 -1.59
N PHE A 333 -7.71 7.87 -2.37
CA PHE A 333 -8.14 6.56 -1.88
C PHE A 333 -7.33 6.09 -0.66
N GLY A 334 -8.01 5.54 0.34
CA GLY A 334 -7.39 4.96 1.53
C GLY A 334 -6.73 5.96 2.49
N HIS A 335 -6.81 7.27 2.24
CA HIS A 335 -6.20 8.27 3.11
C HIS A 335 -7.11 8.65 4.29
N ILE A 336 -6.51 8.79 5.46
CA ILE A 336 -7.16 9.14 6.72
C ILE A 336 -6.31 10.16 7.49
N ARG A 337 -6.94 10.93 8.38
CA ARG A 337 -6.23 11.76 9.36
C ARG A 337 -6.26 11.07 10.71
N VAL A 338 -5.15 10.89 11.39
CA VAL A 338 -5.15 10.19 12.68
C VAL A 338 -5.59 11.15 13.78
N PRO A 339 -6.58 10.78 14.61
CA PRO A 339 -6.97 11.62 15.74
C PRO A 339 -5.85 11.68 16.79
N SER A 340 -5.69 12.83 17.46
CA SER A 340 -4.66 13.04 18.50
C SER A 340 -4.63 11.95 19.58
N ALA A 341 -5.79 11.39 19.93
CA ALA A 341 -5.94 10.25 20.86
C ALA A 341 -5.11 9.02 20.45
N ALA A 342 -5.03 8.73 19.15
CA ALA A 342 -4.29 7.58 18.62
C ALA A 342 -2.78 7.88 18.43
N ILE A 343 -2.41 9.16 18.31
CA ILE A 343 -1.00 9.61 18.20
C ILE A 343 -0.36 9.75 19.59
N GLY A 344 -1.14 9.69 20.68
CA GLY A 344 -0.65 9.76 22.07
C GLY A 344 -0.71 11.14 22.71
N GLY A 345 -1.45 12.09 22.11
CA GLY A 345 -1.67 13.43 22.67
C GLY A 345 -2.89 13.51 23.59
N SER A 346 -2.81 14.32 24.65
CA SER A 346 -3.98 14.76 25.42
C SER A 346 -4.32 16.21 25.09
N GLY A 347 -5.46 16.47 24.45
CA GLY A 347 -6.05 17.80 24.30
C GLY A 347 -6.07 18.38 22.88
N SER A 348 -7.21 19.00 22.54
CA SER A 348 -7.57 19.69 21.30
C SER A 348 -7.76 18.86 20.02
N ALA A 349 -8.59 19.38 19.11
CA ALA A 349 -8.96 18.82 17.81
C ALA A 349 -7.80 18.94 16.80
N ILE A 350 -6.69 18.28 17.13
CA ILE A 350 -5.51 18.18 16.28
C ILE A 350 -5.52 16.79 15.64
N THR A 351 -5.30 16.72 14.34
CA THR A 351 -5.15 15.45 13.62
C THR A 351 -3.81 15.39 12.92
N SER A 352 -3.32 14.18 12.59
CA SER A 352 -2.16 14.08 11.70
C SER A 352 -2.46 14.70 10.34
N MET A 353 -1.40 14.96 9.57
CA MET A 353 -1.53 15.06 8.13
C MET A 353 -2.12 13.79 7.52
N PRO A 354 -2.69 13.84 6.32
CA PRO A 354 -3.31 12.68 5.71
C PRO A 354 -2.29 11.56 5.46
N ILE A 355 -2.57 10.39 6.00
CA ILE A 355 -1.75 9.17 5.88
C ILE A 355 -2.58 8.01 5.34
N LEU A 356 -1.95 6.93 4.90
CA LEU A 356 -2.67 5.74 4.46
C LEU A 356 -3.23 4.97 5.65
N ALA A 357 -4.45 4.44 5.49
CA ALA A 357 -5.10 3.54 6.43
C ALA A 357 -4.43 2.16 6.40
N LEU A 358 -3.24 2.08 7.01
CA LEU A 358 -2.47 0.85 7.13
C LEU A 358 -2.77 0.14 8.45
N GLY A 359 -2.66 -1.19 8.45
CA GLY A 359 -2.75 -2.04 9.63
C GLY A 359 -1.53 -1.93 10.55
N GLY A 360 -1.45 -2.84 11.51
CA GLY A 360 -0.24 -3.00 12.33
C GLY A 360 0.95 -3.54 11.51
N PRO A 361 2.17 -3.44 12.04
CA PRO A 361 3.37 -3.91 11.35
C PRO A 361 3.30 -5.41 11.01
N PRO A 362 3.93 -5.86 9.91
CA PRO A 362 4.00 -7.28 9.55
C PRO A 362 4.61 -8.14 10.66
N ALA A 363 4.01 -9.31 10.93
CA ALA A 363 4.38 -10.15 12.07
C ALA A 363 5.82 -10.69 12.01
N VAL A 364 6.38 -10.84 10.79
CA VAL A 364 7.77 -11.25 10.56
C VAL A 364 8.78 -10.34 11.27
N LEU A 365 8.48 -9.05 11.43
CA LEU A 365 9.36 -8.09 12.12
C LEU A 365 9.48 -8.38 13.63
N GLY A 366 8.54 -9.15 14.19
CA GLY A 366 8.57 -9.63 15.57
C GLY A 366 9.26 -10.99 15.74
N ALA A 367 9.75 -11.62 14.67
CA ALA A 367 10.38 -12.94 14.74
C ALA A 367 11.70 -12.89 15.54
N ALA A 368 11.74 -13.56 16.69
CA ALA A 368 12.97 -13.76 17.44
C ALA A 368 13.79 -14.91 16.84
N THR A 369 15.11 -14.76 16.77
CA THR A 369 16.02 -15.82 16.32
C THR A 369 16.30 -16.81 17.45
N THR A 370 16.08 -18.10 17.20
CA THR A 370 16.26 -19.16 18.20
C THR A 370 17.75 -19.27 18.58
N GLY A 371 18.09 -19.10 19.86
CA GLY A 371 19.46 -19.27 20.37
C GLY A 371 20.36 -18.03 20.31
N SER A 372 19.81 -16.85 19.98
CA SER A 372 20.51 -15.56 20.13
C SER A 372 19.84 -14.72 21.23
N ASP A 373 20.62 -13.94 21.98
CA ASP A 373 20.09 -12.93 22.94
C ASP A 373 19.50 -11.70 22.22
N GLN A 374 19.19 -11.79 20.92
CA GLN A 374 18.74 -10.66 20.10
C GLN A 374 17.22 -10.57 20.11
N VAL A 375 16.75 -9.59 20.88
CA VAL A 375 15.40 -9.03 20.77
C VAL A 375 15.20 -8.56 19.31
N PRO A 376 14.03 -8.82 18.69
CA PRO A 376 13.62 -8.17 17.44
C PRO A 376 13.92 -6.65 17.51
N PRO A 377 14.09 -5.92 16.38
CA PRO A 377 14.18 -4.46 16.44
C PRO A 377 13.05 -3.98 17.36
N PRO A 378 13.34 -3.16 18.40
CA PRO A 378 12.34 -2.85 19.38
C PRO A 378 11.14 -2.27 18.64
N LEU A 379 10.04 -3.03 18.62
CA LEU A 379 8.74 -2.50 18.26
C LEU A 379 8.52 -1.40 19.29
N GLY A 380 8.61 -0.15 18.87
CA GLY A 380 8.42 0.97 19.75
C GLY A 380 9.26 2.20 19.46
N PRO A 381 8.81 3.35 19.99
CA PRO A 381 9.41 4.61 19.71
C PRO A 381 10.78 4.72 20.37
N VAL A 382 11.81 5.03 19.58
CA VAL A 382 13.15 5.28 20.10
C VAL A 382 13.48 6.76 19.94
N ILE A 383 13.92 7.34 21.07
CA ILE A 383 14.26 8.74 21.34
C ILE A 383 15.18 9.37 20.25
N PRO A 384 15.05 10.67 19.93
CA PRO A 384 15.87 11.42 18.98
C PRO A 384 17.02 12.16 19.68
N THR A 385 17.53 11.68 20.81
CA THR A 385 18.74 12.24 21.44
C THR A 385 19.96 11.58 20.79
N GLY A 386 20.23 11.92 19.54
CA GLY A 386 21.51 11.66 18.86
C GLY A 386 21.95 10.19 18.66
N GLU A 387 21.19 9.19 19.13
CA GLU A 387 21.59 7.78 19.11
C GLU A 387 20.51 6.89 18.43
N SER A 388 20.40 7.03 17.10
CA SER A 388 19.83 6.06 16.12
C SER A 388 18.53 5.34 16.45
N SER A 389 17.49 5.52 15.63
CA SER A 389 16.21 4.82 15.74
C SER A 389 15.92 3.98 14.48
N VAL A 390 15.69 2.67 14.66
CA VAL A 390 14.89 1.92 13.67
C VAL A 390 13.45 2.34 13.86
N LEU A 391 12.78 2.64 12.76
CA LEU A 391 11.42 3.16 12.82
C LEU A 391 10.44 2.04 12.53
N THR A 392 9.90 1.46 13.59
CA THR A 392 8.68 0.64 13.54
C THR A 392 7.64 1.24 14.47
N PRO A 393 6.72 2.08 13.96
CA PRO A 393 5.58 2.47 14.76
C PRO A 393 4.73 1.23 15.04
N TYR A 394 4.09 1.19 16.21
CA TYR A 394 3.23 0.06 16.62
C TYR A 394 1.95 -0.08 15.77
N GLN A 395 1.65 0.93 14.96
CA GLN A 395 0.45 1.04 14.15
C GLN A 395 0.79 1.77 12.85
N PHE A 396 -0.04 1.58 11.82
CA PHE A 396 0.01 2.30 10.55
C PHE A 396 1.25 2.02 9.70
N SER A 397 1.75 0.80 9.71
CA SER A 397 2.97 0.41 8.97
C SER A 397 2.85 -0.95 8.29
N GLY A 398 1.68 -1.58 8.23
CA GLY A 398 1.52 -2.83 7.47
C GLY A 398 0.77 -2.62 6.17
N PHE A 399 0.07 -3.67 5.74
CA PHE A 399 -0.83 -3.63 4.60
C PHE A 399 -1.96 -2.62 4.77
N ILE A 400 -2.52 -2.15 3.66
CA ILE A 400 -3.78 -1.42 3.67
C ILE A 400 -4.85 -2.24 4.40
N ARG A 401 -5.66 -1.54 5.19
CA ARG A 401 -6.76 -2.14 5.95
C ARG A 401 -7.65 -3.00 5.05
N PRO A 402 -7.98 -4.25 5.43
CA PRO A 402 -8.74 -5.19 4.60
C PRO A 402 -10.12 -4.67 4.23
N GLU A 403 -10.67 -3.72 4.97
CA GLU A 403 -11.96 -3.10 4.64
C GLU A 403 -11.95 -2.36 3.29
N PHE A 404 -10.77 -1.93 2.80
CA PHE A 404 -10.62 -1.28 1.49
C PHE A 404 -10.47 -2.27 0.31
N VAL A 405 -10.23 -3.56 0.57
CA VAL A 405 -10.25 -4.62 -0.44
C VAL A 405 -11.69 -4.98 -0.77
N LEU A 406 -12.04 -5.19 -2.04
CA LEU A 406 -13.42 -5.49 -2.40
C LEU A 406 -13.92 -6.80 -1.79
N GLY A 407 -15.09 -6.75 -1.17
CA GLY A 407 -15.80 -7.91 -0.64
C GLY A 407 -15.32 -8.46 0.71
N THR A 408 -14.30 -7.86 1.32
CA THR A 408 -13.73 -8.26 2.62
C THR A 408 -14.20 -7.39 3.79
N ASN A 409 -15.00 -6.34 3.53
CA ASN A 409 -15.54 -5.47 4.57
C ASN A 409 -16.70 -6.12 5.32
N VAL A 410 -16.42 -6.78 6.45
CA VAL A 410 -17.44 -7.39 7.32
C VAL A 410 -18.06 -6.43 8.34
N ALA A 411 -17.50 -5.22 8.46
CA ALA A 411 -17.92 -4.21 9.43
C ALA A 411 -19.22 -3.50 8.99
N HIS A 412 -19.44 -3.38 7.68
CA HIS A 412 -20.63 -2.72 7.12
C HIS A 412 -21.61 -3.76 6.55
N ARG A 413 -22.90 -3.61 6.80
CA ARG A 413 -23.93 -4.62 6.47
C ARG A 413 -25.16 -4.06 5.77
N GLU A 414 -25.65 -4.73 4.72
CA GLU A 414 -26.83 -4.29 3.94
C GLU A 414 -28.13 -4.76 4.59
N VAL A 415 -28.10 -5.93 5.21
CA VAL A 415 -29.19 -6.56 5.95
C VAL A 415 -28.57 -7.34 7.12
N ALA A 416 -29.38 -7.69 8.12
CA ALA A 416 -28.93 -8.56 9.22
C ALA A 416 -28.39 -9.90 8.67
N GLY A 417 -27.07 -10.03 8.59
CA GLY A 417 -26.37 -11.23 8.12
C GLY A 417 -25.63 -11.09 6.79
N ASP A 418 -25.71 -9.94 6.11
CA ASP A 418 -25.08 -9.71 4.81
C ASP A 418 -24.15 -8.48 4.83
N ALA A 419 -22.96 -8.60 4.24
CA ALA A 419 -21.88 -7.62 4.29
C ALA A 419 -21.81 -6.78 3.00
N TRP A 420 -21.51 -5.49 3.13
CA TRP A 420 -21.49 -4.57 1.98
C TRP A 420 -20.49 -5.02 0.92
N GLY A 421 -20.96 -5.12 -0.32
CA GLY A 421 -20.10 -5.45 -1.46
C GLY A 421 -19.47 -6.84 -1.41
N SER A 422 -19.94 -7.76 -0.55
CA SER A 422 -19.43 -9.14 -0.48
C SER A 422 -19.50 -9.85 -1.84
N GLU A 423 -20.52 -9.55 -2.64
CA GLU A 423 -20.68 -10.07 -4.00
C GLU A 423 -19.61 -9.57 -4.99
N ARG A 424 -18.87 -8.52 -4.64
CA ARG A 424 -17.82 -7.90 -5.46
C ARG A 424 -16.43 -8.47 -5.16
N LEU A 425 -16.34 -9.49 -4.31
CA LEU A 425 -15.08 -10.14 -3.96
C LEU A 425 -14.36 -10.61 -5.23
N GLY A 426 -13.11 -10.18 -5.38
CA GLY A 426 -12.25 -10.56 -6.51
C GLY A 426 -12.45 -9.71 -7.77
N GLU A 427 -13.34 -8.72 -7.79
CA GLU A 427 -13.44 -7.78 -8.92
C GLU A 427 -12.18 -6.91 -9.09
N ASP A 428 -11.44 -6.68 -7.99
CA ASP A 428 -10.16 -5.94 -7.98
C ASP A 428 -8.93 -6.85 -7.99
N LEU A 429 -9.09 -8.18 -8.05
CA LEU A 429 -7.99 -9.13 -8.00
C LEU A 429 -7.26 -9.21 -9.34
N LEU A 430 -5.97 -8.88 -9.35
CA LEU A 430 -5.12 -8.97 -10.54
C LEU A 430 -4.48 -10.36 -10.67
N THR A 431 -3.90 -10.86 -9.58
CA THR A 431 -3.40 -12.23 -9.49
C THR A 431 -3.49 -12.72 -8.05
N ASN A 432 -3.71 -14.02 -7.90
CA ASN A 432 -3.49 -14.72 -6.64
C ASN A 432 -2.06 -15.25 -6.57
N ASN A 433 -1.59 -15.56 -5.37
CA ASN A 433 -0.26 -16.13 -5.11
C ASN A 433 0.91 -15.24 -5.58
N ALA A 434 0.79 -13.93 -5.35
CA ALA A 434 1.94 -13.06 -5.39
C ALA A 434 2.91 -13.45 -4.26
N LEU A 435 4.21 -13.27 -4.49
CA LEU A 435 5.25 -13.39 -3.46
C LEU A 435 5.95 -12.06 -3.19
N ALA A 436 5.86 -11.13 -4.15
CA ALA A 436 6.39 -9.80 -4.00
C ALA A 436 5.63 -8.81 -4.88
N PHE A 437 5.40 -7.63 -4.34
CA PHE A 437 5.02 -6.39 -5.03
C PHE A 437 5.93 -5.31 -4.46
N ASP A 438 6.99 -5.01 -5.22
CA ASP A 438 8.14 -4.19 -4.81
C ASP A 438 8.22 -2.97 -5.73
N VAL A 439 8.30 -1.77 -5.17
CA VAL A 439 8.36 -0.50 -5.88
C VAL A 439 9.63 0.24 -5.42
N GLN A 440 10.56 0.48 -6.33
CA GLN A 440 11.85 1.07 -6.00
C GLN A 440 12.08 2.36 -6.76
N ILE A 441 12.69 3.33 -6.09
CA ILE A 441 13.10 4.59 -6.69
C ILE A 441 14.58 4.53 -7.05
N TYR A 442 14.93 5.08 -8.21
CA TYR A 442 16.33 5.27 -8.57
C TYR A 442 16.94 6.43 -7.79
N ASP A 443 17.86 6.11 -6.89
CA ASP A 443 18.69 7.08 -6.18
C ASP A 443 20.04 7.21 -6.91
N PRO A 444 20.42 8.40 -7.43
CA PRO A 444 21.68 8.60 -8.13
C PRO A 444 22.91 8.66 -7.20
N GLN A 445 22.74 8.92 -5.90
CA GLN A 445 23.83 9.12 -4.94
C GLN A 445 24.10 7.90 -4.05
N VAL A 446 23.23 6.88 -4.10
CA VAL A 446 23.46 5.62 -3.39
C VAL A 446 24.77 4.97 -3.82
N THR A 447 25.56 4.52 -2.85
CA THR A 447 26.88 3.91 -3.11
C THR A 447 26.79 2.39 -3.07
N GLN A 448 27.32 1.74 -4.10
CA GLN A 448 27.48 0.28 -4.15
C GLN A 448 28.89 -0.12 -3.74
N PHE A 449 28.99 -1.14 -2.89
CA PHE A 449 30.25 -1.62 -2.36
C PHE A 449 30.64 -2.94 -3.01
N SER A 450 31.92 -3.11 -3.37
CA SER A 450 32.47 -4.42 -3.72
C SER A 450 33.13 -5.03 -2.49
N THR A 451 32.65 -6.22 -2.12
CA THR A 451 33.21 -7.05 -1.06
C THR A 451 34.58 -7.62 -1.46
N SER A 452 35.31 -8.16 -0.50
CA SER A 452 36.61 -8.82 -0.71
C SER A 452 36.54 -10.02 -1.68
N ASN A 453 35.36 -10.62 -1.84
CA ASN A 453 35.09 -11.70 -2.79
C ASN A 453 34.73 -11.22 -4.21
N GLY A 454 34.76 -9.91 -4.46
CA GLY A 454 34.41 -9.32 -5.76
C GLY A 454 32.90 -9.25 -6.03
N LEU A 455 32.05 -9.55 -5.04
CA LEU A 455 30.60 -9.36 -5.13
C LEU A 455 30.25 -7.89 -4.89
N VAL A 456 29.44 -7.31 -5.76
CA VAL A 456 28.88 -5.97 -5.58
C VAL A 456 27.60 -6.09 -4.74
N VAL A 457 27.49 -5.27 -3.69
CA VAL A 457 26.32 -5.21 -2.80
C VAL A 457 25.77 -3.79 -2.76
N GLY A 458 24.44 -3.69 -2.85
CA GLY A 458 23.67 -2.44 -2.70
C GLY A 458 22.70 -2.53 -1.53
N PRO A 459 21.92 -1.47 -1.25
CA PRO A 459 21.02 -1.42 -0.10
C PRO A 459 19.99 -2.54 0.00
N ASN A 460 19.61 -3.13 -1.13
CA ASN A 460 18.59 -4.18 -1.19
C ASN A 460 19.22 -5.58 -1.00
N ASP A 461 20.51 -5.67 -0.66
CA ASP A 461 21.21 -6.92 -0.34
C ASP A 461 21.42 -7.07 1.17
N SER A 462 21.24 -8.29 1.68
CA SER A 462 21.43 -8.61 3.12
C SER A 462 22.83 -8.30 3.64
N GLY A 463 23.86 -8.37 2.78
CA GLY A 463 25.25 -8.07 3.13
C GLY A 463 25.62 -6.58 3.19
N TYR A 464 24.71 -5.68 2.83
CA TYR A 464 25.02 -4.25 2.68
C TYR A 464 25.53 -3.61 3.97
N ARG A 465 24.90 -3.91 5.11
CA ARG A 465 25.33 -3.40 6.43
C ARG A 465 26.78 -3.77 6.73
N GLN A 466 27.17 -5.01 6.46
CA GLN A 466 28.54 -5.47 6.68
C GLN A 466 29.52 -4.72 5.78
N ALA A 467 29.18 -4.55 4.50
CA ALA A 467 30.04 -3.83 3.56
C ALA A 467 30.25 -2.36 3.96
N VAL A 468 29.20 -1.67 4.45
CA VAL A 468 29.31 -0.31 4.98
C VAL A 468 30.23 -0.26 6.20
N LEU A 469 30.08 -1.20 7.15
CA LEU A 469 30.92 -1.26 8.35
C LEU A 469 32.39 -1.52 8.02
N GLU A 470 32.65 -2.50 7.14
CA GLU A 470 34.00 -2.82 6.67
C GLU A 470 34.62 -1.63 5.95
N LYS A 471 33.85 -0.91 5.14
CA LYS A 471 34.32 0.30 4.45
C LYS A 471 34.65 1.43 5.42
N ILE A 472 33.81 1.69 6.42
CA ILE A 472 34.08 2.71 7.45
C ILE A 472 35.35 2.34 8.22
N ALA A 473 35.49 1.08 8.65
CA ALA A 473 36.69 0.59 9.33
C ALA A 473 37.94 0.67 8.44
N ALA A 474 37.80 0.41 7.14
CA ALA A 474 38.87 0.53 6.14
C ALA A 474 39.36 1.98 6.00
N VAL A 475 38.44 2.95 5.95
CA VAL A 475 38.79 4.39 5.93
C VAL A 475 39.56 4.79 7.19
N THR A 476 39.17 4.30 8.37
CA THR A 476 39.86 4.61 9.63
C THR A 476 41.24 3.92 9.76
N SER A 477 41.38 2.71 9.21
CA SER A 477 42.60 1.89 9.34
C SER A 477 43.59 2.00 8.17
N GLY A 478 43.19 2.65 7.06
CA GLY A 478 43.99 2.69 5.82
C GLY A 478 44.07 1.36 5.06
N SER A 479 43.21 0.40 5.40
CA SER A 479 43.09 -0.89 4.69
C SER A 479 42.14 -0.79 3.48
N THR A 480 42.23 -1.70 2.50
CA THR A 480 41.38 -1.66 1.27
C THR A 480 40.60 -2.96 0.96
N PRO A 481 39.97 -3.64 1.95
CA PRO A 481 39.24 -4.88 1.69
C PRO A 481 37.92 -4.66 0.93
N VAL A 482 37.29 -3.49 1.06
CA VAL A 482 36.02 -3.12 0.41
C VAL A 482 36.21 -1.84 -0.39
N ARG A 483 35.74 -1.82 -1.64
CA ARG A 483 35.88 -0.67 -2.54
C ARG A 483 34.52 -0.09 -2.93
N GLU A 484 34.48 1.22 -3.13
CA GLU A 484 33.34 1.88 -3.76
C GLU A 484 33.42 1.55 -5.25
N THR A 485 32.37 0.95 -5.80
CA THR A 485 32.38 0.43 -7.17
C THR A 485 31.68 1.41 -8.12
N SER A 486 30.50 1.88 -7.72
CA SER A 486 29.60 2.71 -8.51
C SER A 486 28.65 3.46 -7.59
N GLN A 487 28.16 4.60 -8.08
CA GLN A 487 27.02 5.31 -7.52
C GLN A 487 25.81 5.11 -8.42
N GLY A 488 24.61 5.12 -7.84
CA GLY A 488 23.36 4.91 -8.55
C GLY A 488 22.78 3.51 -8.36
N GLY A 489 21.51 3.43 -8.00
CA GLY A 489 20.82 2.17 -7.75
C GLY A 489 19.34 2.38 -7.47
N PHE A 490 18.55 1.33 -7.68
CA PHE A 490 17.17 1.31 -7.22
C PHE A 490 17.16 0.94 -5.75
N VAL A 491 16.46 1.74 -4.95
CA VAL A 491 16.39 1.61 -3.49
C VAL A 491 14.96 1.79 -3.01
N ASP A 492 14.70 1.18 -1.87
CA ASP A 492 13.50 1.36 -1.08
C ASP A 492 13.56 2.75 -0.40
N LEU A 493 12.42 3.38 -0.17
CA LEU A 493 12.37 4.71 0.45
C LEU A 493 12.81 4.63 1.90
N ALA A 494 13.66 5.57 2.31
CA ALA A 494 14.18 5.60 3.67
C ALA A 494 14.90 4.28 4.08
N TYR A 495 15.52 3.58 3.12
CA TYR A 495 16.23 2.31 3.32
C TYR A 495 17.19 2.23 4.54
N PRO A 496 17.85 3.31 5.03
CA PRO A 496 18.70 3.21 6.22
C PRO A 496 17.93 2.99 7.52
N ILE A 497 16.68 3.45 7.59
CA ILE A 497 15.87 3.48 8.82
C ILE A 497 14.72 2.46 8.82
N LEU A 498 14.45 1.83 7.67
CA LEU A 498 13.51 0.72 7.55
C LEU A 498 13.89 -0.45 8.45
N ALA A 499 12.88 -1.11 8.99
CA ALA A 499 13.04 -2.16 10.00
C ALA A 499 13.34 -3.53 9.40
N GLY A 500 12.70 -3.84 8.29
CA GLY A 500 12.95 -5.01 7.43
C GLY A 500 14.15 -4.83 6.50
N GLY A 501 14.63 -3.59 6.33
CA GLY A 501 15.75 -3.25 5.45
C GLY A 501 17.08 -3.92 5.84
N SER A 502 18.09 -3.81 4.97
CA SER A 502 19.41 -4.39 5.23
C SER A 502 20.18 -3.67 6.35
N LEU A 503 20.06 -2.34 6.43
CA LEU A 503 20.79 -1.52 7.40
C LEU A 503 20.17 -1.60 8.79
N ARG A 504 18.85 -1.45 8.93
CA ARG A 504 18.14 -1.47 10.22
C ARG A 504 18.74 -0.48 11.21
N GLY A 505 18.91 0.78 10.78
CA GLY A 505 19.49 1.87 11.56
C GLY A 505 21.01 1.76 11.76
N TRP A 506 21.58 2.67 12.55
CA TRP A 506 23.02 2.77 12.82
C TRP A 506 23.43 2.36 14.24
N ARG A 507 22.52 1.82 15.07
CA ARG A 507 22.85 1.24 16.39
C ARG A 507 23.76 0.01 16.29
N PRO A 508 24.53 -0.31 17.35
CA PRO A 508 25.20 -1.60 17.46
C PRO A 508 24.19 -2.74 17.36
N ARG A 509 24.32 -3.53 16.29
CA ARG A 509 23.54 -4.75 16.05
C ARG A 509 24.41 -5.76 15.34
N LEU A 510 24.02 -7.03 15.39
CA LEU A 510 24.68 -8.03 14.57
C LEU A 510 24.47 -7.68 13.09
N ALA A 511 25.51 -7.90 12.30
CA ALA A 511 25.43 -7.71 10.85
C ALA A 511 24.39 -8.66 10.24
N ASP A 512 24.31 -9.89 10.77
CA ASP A 512 23.35 -10.93 10.41
C ASP A 512 22.99 -11.74 11.66
N SER A 513 21.80 -12.34 11.64
CA SER A 513 21.28 -13.33 12.61
C SER A 513 22.25 -14.47 12.95
N GLN A 514 23.16 -14.84 12.04
CA GLN A 514 24.15 -15.91 12.24
C GLN A 514 25.48 -15.43 12.86
N ALA A 515 25.69 -14.11 12.99
CA ALA A 515 26.93 -13.56 13.52
C ALA A 515 27.02 -13.77 15.05
N THR A 516 28.09 -14.38 15.54
CA THR A 516 28.14 -14.89 16.93
C THR A 516 28.83 -13.99 17.95
N ALA A 517 29.44 -12.85 17.59
CA ALA A 517 30.31 -12.16 18.57
C ALA A 517 30.48 -10.62 18.53
N THR A 518 30.00 -9.87 17.53
CA THR A 518 30.22 -8.40 17.53
C THR A 518 29.06 -7.61 16.98
N THR A 519 28.38 -6.86 17.86
CA THR A 519 27.47 -5.78 17.47
C THR A 519 28.30 -4.54 17.17
N LEU A 520 28.23 -4.01 15.96
CA LEU A 520 28.95 -2.79 15.56
C LEU A 520 27.97 -1.72 15.09
N ALA A 521 28.20 -0.49 15.54
CA ALA A 521 27.46 0.69 15.08
C ALA A 521 27.99 1.16 13.73
N VAL A 522 27.10 1.65 12.87
CA VAL A 522 27.51 2.30 11.62
C VAL A 522 27.98 3.72 11.97
N GLY A 523 29.24 4.03 11.71
CA GLY A 523 29.80 5.35 11.98
C GLY A 523 29.12 6.44 11.15
N THR A 524 28.89 7.61 11.75
CA THR A 524 28.15 8.73 11.15
C THR A 524 29.02 9.71 10.35
N THR A 525 30.33 9.46 10.29
CA THR A 525 31.33 10.41 9.81
C THR A 525 31.49 10.47 8.28
N ASN A 526 31.05 9.44 7.54
CA ASN A 526 31.45 9.25 6.12
C ASN A 526 30.33 9.47 5.08
N ASN A 527 29.24 10.17 5.42
CA ASN A 527 28.17 10.62 4.50
C ASN A 527 27.52 9.56 3.56
N TYR A 528 27.81 8.27 3.68
CA TYR A 528 27.30 7.23 2.77
C TYR A 528 25.78 7.01 2.87
N LEU A 529 25.18 7.38 4.00
CA LEU A 529 23.74 7.22 4.22
C LEU A 529 22.93 8.46 3.85
N ASN A 530 23.58 9.60 3.58
CA ASN A 530 22.90 10.85 3.23
C ASN A 530 22.76 10.92 1.72
N THR A 531 21.61 10.44 1.24
CA THR A 531 21.23 10.45 -0.17
C THR A 531 19.81 11.01 -0.33
N PRO A 532 19.41 11.51 -1.52
CA PRO A 532 18.09 12.13 -1.75
C PRO A 532 16.91 11.34 -1.19
N PHE A 533 16.91 10.02 -1.33
CA PHE A 533 15.81 9.14 -0.92
C PHE A 533 16.09 8.34 0.36
N SER A 534 17.17 8.66 1.07
CA SER A 534 17.56 8.00 2.32
C SER A 534 16.70 8.39 3.54
N GLY A 535 15.99 9.52 3.47
CA GLY A 535 15.19 10.05 4.58
C GLY A 535 16.02 10.55 5.79
N VAL A 536 17.35 10.59 5.67
CA VAL A 536 18.26 11.06 6.70
C VAL A 536 19.09 12.23 6.19
N SER A 537 19.35 13.20 7.06
CA SER A 537 20.28 14.31 6.81
C SER A 537 21.39 14.32 7.86
N GLN A 538 22.49 15.00 7.58
CA GLN A 538 23.61 15.10 8.51
C GLN A 538 23.49 16.37 9.35
N SER A 539 23.51 16.23 10.67
CA SER A 539 23.58 17.38 11.59
C SER A 539 24.98 17.99 11.63
N SER A 540 25.07 19.24 12.11
CA SER A 540 26.34 19.94 12.36
C SER A 540 27.29 19.22 13.33
N THR A 541 26.78 18.29 14.14
CA THR A 541 27.56 17.45 15.08
C THR A 541 28.01 16.12 14.44
N SER A 542 27.96 15.99 13.12
CA SER A 542 28.28 14.75 12.38
C SER A 542 27.40 13.56 12.79
N ALA A 543 26.18 13.77 13.27
CA ALA A 543 25.20 12.72 13.57
C ALA A 543 24.09 12.70 12.51
N TYR A 544 23.60 11.52 12.12
CA TYR A 544 22.42 11.41 11.26
C TYR A 544 21.16 11.79 12.02
N ILE A 545 20.37 12.70 11.44
CA ILE A 545 19.05 13.11 11.89
C ILE A 545 18.05 12.81 10.76
N LEU A 546 16.76 12.80 11.09
CA LEU A 546 15.71 12.65 10.08
C LEU A 546 15.63 13.95 9.26
N SER A 547 15.39 13.84 7.95
CA SER A 547 15.27 15.01 7.10
C SER A 547 14.13 15.93 7.55
N ASP A 548 14.31 17.24 7.37
CA ASP A 548 13.30 18.23 7.74
C ASP A 548 12.03 18.07 6.90
N ALA A 549 12.20 17.82 5.59
CA ALA A 549 11.12 17.51 4.65
C ALA A 549 10.22 16.35 5.12
N LEU A 550 10.80 15.27 5.65
CA LEU A 550 10.05 14.13 6.18
C LEU A 550 9.22 14.50 7.41
N GLN A 551 9.73 15.40 8.27
CA GLN A 551 8.99 15.90 9.44
C GLN A 551 7.88 16.86 9.01
N ARG A 552 8.17 17.84 8.17
CA ARG A 552 7.19 18.84 7.68
C ARG A 552 6.08 18.23 6.80
N SER A 553 6.31 17.08 6.19
CA SER A 553 5.27 16.35 5.45
C SER A 553 4.17 15.76 6.33
N GLY A 554 4.40 15.64 7.64
CA GLY A 554 3.50 14.97 8.59
C GLY A 554 3.39 13.45 8.39
N ARG A 555 4.24 12.85 7.54
CA ARG A 555 4.44 11.39 7.42
C ARG A 555 5.28 10.79 8.54
N LEU A 556 5.87 11.64 9.38
CA LEU A 556 6.55 11.26 10.60
C LEU A 556 6.08 12.17 11.74
N ILE A 557 5.64 11.56 12.85
CA ILE A 557 5.26 12.30 14.06
C ILE A 557 5.94 11.67 15.26
N SER A 558 6.57 12.50 16.09
CA SER A 558 7.07 12.11 17.40
C SER A 558 6.31 12.79 18.53
N ASP A 559 6.30 12.20 19.73
CA ASP A 559 5.76 12.87 20.93
C ASP A 559 6.78 13.81 21.59
N ALA A 560 6.39 14.45 22.70
CA ALA A 560 7.25 15.37 23.48
C ALA A 560 8.50 14.74 24.09
N SER A 561 8.51 13.41 24.24
CA SER A 561 9.69 12.64 24.66
C SER A 561 10.55 12.23 23.46
N GLY A 562 10.16 12.65 22.25
CA GLY A 562 10.80 12.39 20.98
C GLY A 562 10.58 10.97 20.45
N ASN A 563 9.59 10.27 21.01
CA ASN A 563 9.22 8.92 20.62
C ASN A 563 8.40 8.96 19.32
N ILE A 564 8.83 8.24 18.28
CA ILE A 564 8.11 8.21 16.98
C ILE A 564 6.84 7.37 17.09
N ARG A 565 5.69 8.03 16.87
CA ARG A 565 4.34 7.47 17.00
C ARG A 565 3.75 7.06 15.65
N LEU A 566 4.16 7.74 14.59
CA LEU A 566 3.70 7.54 13.23
C LEU A 566 4.89 7.66 12.28
N PHE A 567 4.99 6.74 11.34
CA PHE A 567 6.00 6.75 10.28
C PHE A 567 5.46 6.01 9.05
N GLN A 568 5.30 6.72 7.94
CA GLN A 568 4.90 6.19 6.64
C GLN A 568 5.69 6.90 5.53
N PRO A 569 6.92 6.44 5.21
CA PRO A 569 7.70 7.03 4.14
C PRO A 569 6.95 6.89 2.81
N ALA A 570 6.85 8.00 2.07
CA ALA A 570 6.16 8.02 0.80
C ALA A 570 6.78 9.05 -0.14
N PHE A 571 6.95 8.68 -1.40
CA PHE A 571 7.20 9.61 -2.48
C PHE A 571 5.87 10.11 -3.03
N ASP A 572 5.66 11.42 -3.01
CA ASP A 572 4.40 12.06 -3.36
C ASP A 572 4.68 13.30 -4.20
N THR A 573 3.91 13.51 -5.27
CA THR A 573 3.83 14.80 -5.97
C THR A 573 3.02 15.80 -5.14
N TYR A 574 3.49 16.03 -3.91
CA TYR A 574 2.81 16.73 -2.84
C TYR A 574 2.31 18.11 -3.30
N THR A 575 1.13 18.52 -2.82
CA THR A 575 0.53 19.80 -3.21
C THR A 575 1.07 20.94 -2.35
N THR A 576 1.24 22.11 -2.95
CA THR A 576 1.47 23.37 -2.24
C THR A 576 0.16 24.05 -1.80
N ALA A 577 -0.99 23.45 -2.12
CA ALA A 577 -2.29 24.03 -1.79
C ALA A 577 -2.57 24.17 -0.28
N TYR A 578 -1.82 23.46 0.57
CA TYR A 578 -1.93 23.60 2.04
C TYR A 578 -1.36 24.92 2.54
N GLU A 579 -0.45 25.55 1.80
CA GLU A 579 0.10 26.85 2.19
C GLU A 579 -0.96 27.97 2.08
N VAL A 580 -1.99 27.78 1.24
CA VAL A 580 -2.98 28.83 0.92
C VAL A 580 -4.41 28.47 1.31
N ASP A 581 -4.63 27.37 2.05
CA ASP A 581 -5.98 26.89 2.36
C ASP A 581 -6.61 27.53 3.61
N GLY A 582 -5.88 28.41 4.29
CA GLY A 582 -6.37 29.17 5.43
C GLY A 582 -6.56 28.32 6.69
N MET A 583 -5.96 27.12 6.73
CA MET A 583 -5.85 26.28 7.92
C MET A 583 -4.40 26.30 8.43
N LEU A 584 -4.14 25.79 9.64
CA LEU A 584 -2.79 25.69 10.17
C LEU A 584 -2.32 24.23 10.09
N GLN A 585 -1.26 23.98 9.34
CA GLN A 585 -0.70 22.65 9.11
C GLN A 585 0.80 22.61 9.43
N GLY A 586 1.17 23.04 10.63
CA GLY A 586 2.57 23.17 11.04
C GLY A 586 2.99 22.35 12.27
N ALA A 587 4.28 22.50 12.60
CA ALA A 587 4.94 21.84 13.73
C ALA A 587 4.33 22.24 15.09
N VAL A 588 4.16 21.26 15.98
CA VAL A 588 3.57 21.47 17.32
C VAL A 588 4.67 21.79 18.34
N PRO A 589 4.48 22.76 19.27
CA PRO A 589 5.53 23.15 20.24
C PRO A 589 6.09 22.03 21.14
N SER A 590 5.48 20.84 21.13
CA SER A 590 5.83 19.71 21.98
C SER A 590 5.94 18.39 21.21
N ALA A 591 6.04 18.41 19.88
CA ALA A 591 6.14 17.21 19.05
C ALA A 591 6.84 17.56 17.73
N ASN A 592 7.69 16.67 17.21
CA ASN A 592 8.25 16.86 15.87
C ASN A 592 7.26 16.30 14.84
N GLY A 593 7.16 16.98 13.71
CA GLY A 593 6.26 16.63 12.62
C GLY A 593 5.08 17.61 12.49
N SER A 594 4.64 17.84 11.26
CA SER A 594 3.49 18.70 10.97
C SER A 594 2.17 18.00 11.30
N GLN A 595 1.25 18.75 11.91
CA GLN A 595 -0.09 18.29 12.28
C GLN A 595 -1.13 19.32 11.86
N TRP A 596 -2.32 18.83 11.51
CA TRP A 596 -3.46 19.66 11.12
C TRP A 596 -4.16 20.19 12.38
N ARG A 597 -4.36 21.52 12.46
CA ARG A 597 -5.02 22.15 13.60
C ARG A 597 -6.18 23.03 13.20
N ASP A 598 -7.23 22.94 14.01
CA ASP A 598 -8.37 23.84 13.96
C ASP A 598 -8.04 25.12 14.75
N VAL A 599 -7.35 26.09 14.14
CA VAL A 599 -7.02 27.36 14.78
C VAL A 599 -7.94 28.46 14.25
N THR A 600 -8.57 29.21 15.17
CA THR A 600 -9.46 30.34 14.84
C THR A 600 -8.73 31.69 14.78
N ASP A 601 -7.44 31.72 15.13
CA ASP A 601 -6.61 32.92 15.12
C ASP A 601 -5.87 33.05 13.78
N ILE A 602 -6.34 33.96 12.93
CA ILE A 602 -5.83 34.20 11.58
C ILE A 602 -4.38 34.72 11.55
N SER A 603 -3.84 35.18 12.68
CA SER A 603 -2.43 35.61 12.78
C SER A 603 -1.43 34.46 12.90
N LEU A 604 -1.92 33.22 13.00
CA LEU A 604 -1.15 31.98 13.02
C LEU A 604 -1.47 31.10 11.81
N VAL A 605 -2.31 31.59 10.88
CA VAL A 605 -2.70 30.89 9.66
C VAL A 605 -1.83 31.46 8.54
N ASP A 606 -1.15 30.61 7.79
CA ASP A 606 -0.28 30.99 6.67
C ASP A 606 0.98 31.73 7.15
N LEU A 607 1.86 30.99 7.84
CA LEU A 607 3.12 31.51 8.37
C LEU A 607 4.27 31.56 7.34
N GLY A 608 4.03 31.16 6.07
CA GLY A 608 5.08 30.94 5.07
C GLY A 608 4.75 31.31 3.63
N ALA A 609 3.54 31.81 3.33
CA ALA A 609 3.17 32.38 2.03
C ALA A 609 2.50 33.76 2.16
N ASP A 610 2.83 34.51 3.23
CA ASP A 610 2.25 35.83 3.51
C ASP A 610 2.91 36.98 2.72
N GLY A 611 3.89 36.66 1.87
CA GLY A 611 4.65 37.63 1.07
C GLY A 611 5.66 38.43 1.88
N ILE A 612 5.97 38.00 3.11
CA ILE A 612 6.93 38.60 4.01
C ILE A 612 8.06 37.59 4.26
N ASP A 613 9.29 38.06 4.10
CA ASP A 613 10.49 37.33 4.53
C ASP A 613 10.57 37.37 6.06
N GLY A 614 10.03 36.33 6.70
CA GLY A 614 9.87 36.18 8.14
C GLY A 614 11.13 35.68 8.82
N ASP A 615 12.00 34.95 8.11
CA ASP A 615 13.23 34.37 8.64
C ASP A 615 14.52 35.16 8.27
N VAL A 616 14.39 36.17 7.40
CA VAL A 616 15.43 37.07 6.89
C VAL A 616 16.51 36.35 6.06
N ASN A 617 16.23 35.13 5.58
CA ASN A 617 17.06 34.34 4.68
C ASN A 617 16.29 34.01 3.40
N ALA A 618 17.03 33.74 2.31
CA ALA A 618 16.51 33.24 1.03
C ALA A 618 15.39 34.05 0.32
N GLY A 619 14.86 35.13 0.91
CA GLY A 619 13.81 36.00 0.36
C GLY A 619 12.41 35.51 0.76
N ALA A 620 11.40 36.37 0.58
CA ALA A 620 10.02 36.04 0.96
C ALA A 620 9.48 34.78 0.27
N ASP A 621 8.71 33.99 1.01
CA ASP A 621 7.99 32.77 0.59
C ASP A 621 8.93 31.66 0.08
N ASP A 622 10.08 31.49 0.72
CA ASP A 622 11.03 30.44 0.35
C ASP A 622 10.64 29.05 0.91
N VAL A 623 11.36 28.01 0.47
CA VAL A 623 11.04 26.61 0.82
C VAL A 623 11.19 26.35 2.34
N ASP A 624 12.08 27.07 3.01
CA ASP A 624 12.34 26.93 4.44
C ASP A 624 11.27 27.63 5.30
N GLU A 625 10.47 28.54 4.73
CA GLU A 625 9.32 29.20 5.39
C GLU A 625 8.03 28.38 5.32
N ARG A 626 7.90 27.45 4.35
CA ARG A 626 6.67 26.66 4.12
C ARG A 626 6.25 25.84 5.34
N GLU A 627 4.95 25.83 5.61
CA GLU A 627 4.35 25.02 6.70
C GLU A 627 4.51 23.52 6.41
N THR A 628 4.39 23.15 5.14
CA THR A 628 4.39 21.77 4.68
C THR A 628 5.32 21.55 3.51
N LEU A 629 5.97 20.38 3.48
CA LEU A 629 6.85 19.98 2.39
C LEU A 629 6.54 18.55 1.94
N PRO A 630 6.82 18.19 0.67
CA PRO A 630 6.84 16.78 0.27
C PRO A 630 7.83 15.99 1.14
N PRO A 631 7.56 14.71 1.45
CA PRO A 631 8.49 13.90 2.25
C PRO A 631 9.89 13.79 1.63
N PHE A 632 9.97 13.84 0.29
CA PHE A 632 11.19 13.90 -0.49
C PHE A 632 11.09 15.03 -1.52
N ILE A 633 12.09 15.92 -1.52
CA ILE A 633 12.10 17.14 -2.35
C ILE A 633 12.68 16.89 -3.75
N ASP A 634 13.55 15.89 -3.88
CA ASP A 634 14.24 15.60 -5.13
C ASP A 634 13.36 14.80 -6.09
N ARG A 635 13.51 15.09 -7.39
CA ARG A 635 12.81 14.35 -8.46
C ARG A 635 13.51 13.02 -8.73
N PRO A 636 12.80 11.88 -8.69
CA PRO A 636 13.36 10.59 -9.09
C PRO A 636 13.52 10.52 -10.60
N GLU A 637 14.63 9.93 -11.07
CA GLU A 637 14.87 9.72 -12.51
C GLU A 637 14.07 8.56 -13.08
N ALA A 638 13.81 7.55 -12.24
CA ALA A 638 13.12 6.34 -12.63
C ALA A 638 12.48 5.67 -11.42
N ILE A 639 11.36 4.97 -11.68
CA ILE A 639 10.70 4.09 -10.73
C ILE A 639 10.66 2.70 -11.33
N ARG A 640 10.96 1.68 -10.53
CA ARG A 640 10.88 0.28 -10.90
C ARG A 640 9.77 -0.37 -10.10
N VAL A 641 8.89 -1.11 -10.77
CA VAL A 641 7.91 -1.96 -10.09
C VAL A 641 8.22 -3.40 -10.45
N THR A 642 8.43 -4.23 -9.45
CA THR A 642 8.76 -5.65 -9.57
C THR A 642 7.61 -6.49 -9.01
N ILE A 643 7.18 -7.48 -9.78
CA ILE A 643 6.14 -8.43 -9.36
C ILE A 643 6.72 -9.83 -9.43
N ARG A 644 6.57 -10.57 -8.32
CA ARG A 644 6.96 -11.98 -8.22
C ARG A 644 5.71 -12.82 -7.96
N ILE A 645 5.56 -13.90 -8.71
CA ILE A 645 4.45 -14.85 -8.57
C ILE A 645 5.06 -16.24 -8.35
N GLU A 646 4.37 -17.08 -7.59
CA GLU A 646 4.68 -18.50 -7.41
C GLU A 646 3.53 -19.38 -7.90
N ASN A 647 3.89 -20.52 -8.51
CA ASN A 647 2.94 -21.60 -8.72
C ASN A 647 2.90 -22.52 -7.48
N PRO A 648 1.77 -22.63 -6.76
CA PRO A 648 1.70 -23.40 -5.53
C PRO A 648 1.88 -24.92 -5.73
N SER A 649 1.65 -25.45 -6.94
CA SER A 649 1.83 -26.89 -7.22
C SER A 649 3.28 -27.25 -7.48
N THR A 650 4.02 -26.40 -8.21
CA THR A 650 5.37 -26.71 -8.68
C THR A 650 6.46 -25.95 -7.92
N ARG A 651 6.08 -24.96 -7.09
CA ARG A 651 6.99 -24.00 -6.43
C ARG A 651 7.92 -23.26 -7.39
N LEU A 652 7.52 -23.17 -8.66
CA LEU A 652 8.24 -22.37 -9.65
C LEU A 652 7.90 -20.90 -9.43
N ILE A 653 8.95 -20.08 -9.45
CA ILE A 653 8.85 -18.64 -9.24
C ILE A 653 9.20 -17.94 -10.55
N ARG A 654 8.44 -16.90 -10.87
CA ARG A 654 8.69 -16.01 -12.00
C ARG A 654 8.60 -14.57 -11.51
N GLN A 655 9.45 -13.72 -12.07
CA GLN A 655 9.53 -12.31 -11.73
C GLN A 655 9.55 -11.49 -13.01
N ALA A 656 8.85 -10.37 -13.00
CA ALA A 656 8.88 -9.36 -14.05
C ALA A 656 9.05 -7.98 -13.40
N SER A 657 9.71 -7.07 -14.11
CA SER A 657 9.81 -5.68 -13.66
C SER A 657 9.50 -4.69 -14.79
N VAL A 658 8.82 -3.61 -14.41
CA VAL A 658 8.57 -2.44 -15.23
C VAL A 658 9.48 -1.32 -14.73
N VAL A 659 10.14 -0.62 -15.64
CA VAL A 659 10.83 0.64 -15.32
C VAL A 659 10.10 1.77 -16.03
N HIS A 660 9.60 2.72 -15.25
CA HIS A 660 9.03 3.96 -15.73
C HIS A 660 10.05 5.09 -15.54
N ARG A 661 10.18 5.93 -16.57
CA ARG A 661 11.01 7.13 -16.60
C ARG A 661 10.14 8.24 -17.13
N ASP A 662 10.21 9.39 -16.49
CA ASP A 662 9.54 10.62 -16.91
C ASP A 662 10.29 11.26 -18.09
#